data_AF-A0A7C6XU61-F1
#
_entry.id   AF-A0A7C6XU61-F1
#
_cell.length_a   1.000
_cell.length_b   1.000
_cell.length_c   1.000
_cell.angle_alpha   90.00
_cell.angle_beta   90.00
_cell.angle_gamma   90.00
#
_symmetry.space_group_name_H-M   'P 1'
#
loop_
_entity.id
_entity.type
_entity.pdbx_description
1 polymer ?
#
loop_
_entity_poly.entity_id
_entity_poly.type
_entity_poly.pdbx_seq_one_letter_code
_entity_poly.pdbx_strand_id
1 'polypeptide(L)'
;MTGITCTIVRGDTSSKATTDAAVQLRKQLEAAGVDAKIETDWVKRGEEMVRFPNEILIGRTNRPESEEAYTRIDGVDAPYDYVVKIAEIPLIAATDEYIAEAAELFLEAYLKAIRDGHSEEIELVREHVFPISDLTLEGKPLNEWTFVVPENYNSYALNEIKKISDIFSTLSGKRPEITETPSSGNNLFIGVSSDKVPSEYDLSYIVKKDGSNIHIGGSNCWADLRAIYNEFLYSAMGLKVDGNIMDAKSDIRLSECEVGDENHYRSFAVSAWCTSGDNFDTERQVKEAAEAGFTKVNVAASGDSASLDMMKWCAIYDLQILWTGFANNGEFDASGYPSIRRYFDAPHVWGFYLRDEPNSSLFPVLKESVEAFAECSDKVAFINIFPMYASREQLGNRTYNEHVVQFLDTVKPKWTSVDIYPLNVSGLYDGYCKNLDEFATPCRERDIPFSVYLQSVSFASSKRTPSRRDLEWQIWCIKSFGSDEAIYFTYMTPYSSAEDFKDALIDHDLEKTNRWFYAQSVNSEFSVYDEAFSRYKRNLGAFSLNADGKSKFLIFENQFDASGFIKEIKTDNPLLIGCFEGENGSHAFTVVNCNDLQQEEKAELKINVGASLTVWQNGDTSTLNPDSEGFITLTLDNGEGVFCEINA
;
A
#
# COMPACT_ATOMS: atom_id res chain seq x y z
N MET A 1 -15.04 51.76 -33.14
CA MET A 1 -13.80 52.22 -32.48
C MET A 1 -12.60 51.99 -33.41
N THR A 2 -12.67 52.43 -34.67
CA THR A 2 -11.64 52.12 -35.67
C THR A 2 -10.46 53.10 -35.56
N GLY A 3 -9.23 52.59 -35.41
CA GLY A 3 -8.00 53.39 -35.38
C GLY A 3 -7.25 53.39 -34.04
N ILE A 4 -7.67 52.58 -33.06
CA ILE A 4 -6.96 52.41 -31.79
C ILE A 4 -6.01 51.21 -31.94
N THR A 5 -4.74 51.39 -31.57
CA THR A 5 -3.72 50.34 -31.56
C THR A 5 -3.24 50.07 -30.14
N CYS A 6 -2.94 48.82 -29.79
CA CYS A 6 -2.35 48.45 -28.51
C CYS A 6 -1.37 47.28 -28.62
N THR A 7 -0.48 47.16 -27.63
CA THR A 7 0.48 46.06 -27.53
C THR A 7 0.24 45.29 -26.23
N ILE A 8 -0.21 44.06 -26.33
CA ILE A 8 -0.32 43.15 -25.19
C ILE A 8 1.08 42.62 -24.87
N VAL A 9 1.58 42.90 -23.67
CA VAL A 9 2.90 42.48 -23.22
C VAL A 9 2.73 41.40 -22.16
N ARG A 10 3.41 40.27 -22.37
CA ARG A 10 3.51 39.18 -21.39
C ARG A 10 4.97 38.83 -21.10
N GLY A 11 5.22 38.13 -20.00
CA GLY A 11 6.52 37.54 -19.70
C GLY A 11 7.00 36.61 -20.82
N ASP A 12 8.29 36.65 -21.17
CA ASP A 12 8.91 35.73 -22.13
C ASP A 12 8.78 34.25 -21.71
N THR A 13 8.76 34.02 -20.39
CA THR A 13 8.63 32.75 -19.68
C THR A 13 7.23 32.52 -19.09
N SER A 14 6.21 33.25 -19.59
CA SER A 14 4.83 33.13 -19.13
C SER A 14 4.29 31.70 -19.18
N SER A 15 3.39 31.39 -18.24
CA SER A 15 2.64 30.13 -18.25
C SER A 15 1.81 29.96 -19.52
N LYS A 16 1.36 28.73 -19.77
CA LYS A 16 0.44 28.43 -20.87
C LYS A 16 -0.89 29.18 -20.67
N ALA A 17 -1.43 29.21 -19.45
CA ALA A 17 -2.67 29.92 -19.13
C ALA A 17 -2.57 31.41 -19.46
N THR A 18 -1.47 32.06 -19.05
CA THR A 18 -1.19 33.47 -19.38
C THR A 18 -1.09 33.68 -20.91
N THR A 19 -0.38 32.78 -21.60
CA THR A 19 -0.21 32.87 -23.06
C THR A 19 -1.54 32.73 -23.80
N ASP A 20 -2.36 31.76 -23.41
CA ASP A 20 -3.67 31.51 -24.00
C ASP A 20 -4.62 32.68 -23.73
N ALA A 21 -4.63 33.23 -22.51
CA ALA A 21 -5.39 34.42 -22.16
C ALA A 21 -4.98 35.65 -23.00
N ALA A 22 -3.68 35.88 -23.20
CA ALA A 22 -3.17 36.98 -24.03
C ALA A 22 -3.61 36.85 -25.50
N VAL A 23 -3.56 35.63 -26.05
CA VAL A 23 -4.01 35.33 -27.42
C VAL A 23 -5.51 35.55 -27.57
N GLN A 24 -6.30 35.12 -26.58
CA GLN A 24 -7.74 35.30 -26.59
C GLN A 24 -8.12 36.79 -26.49
N LEU A 25 -7.49 37.53 -25.58
CA LEU A 25 -7.67 38.96 -25.41
C LEU A 25 -7.38 39.72 -26.73
N ARG A 26 -6.27 39.38 -27.42
CA ARG A 26 -5.94 39.98 -28.72
C ARG A 26 -7.06 39.80 -29.74
N LYS A 27 -7.54 38.56 -29.91
CA LYS A 27 -8.62 38.24 -30.87
C LYS A 27 -9.90 39.01 -30.55
N GLN A 28 -10.23 39.14 -29.27
CA GLN A 28 -11.45 39.84 -28.85
C GLN A 28 -11.33 41.37 -29.02
N LEU A 29 -10.15 41.95 -28.78
CA LEU A 29 -9.86 43.34 -29.09
C LEU A 29 -9.94 43.63 -30.59
N GLU A 30 -9.35 42.77 -31.43
CA GLU A 30 -9.43 42.84 -32.89
C GLU A 30 -10.89 42.80 -33.37
N ALA A 31 -11.71 41.89 -32.82
CA ALA A 31 -13.13 41.78 -33.12
C ALA A 31 -13.92 43.04 -32.71
N ALA A 32 -13.49 43.76 -31.67
CA ALA A 32 -14.06 45.04 -31.24
C ALA A 32 -13.55 46.25 -32.05
N GLY A 33 -12.63 46.04 -33.00
CA GLY A 33 -12.05 47.06 -33.87
C GLY A 33 -10.80 47.75 -33.33
N VAL A 34 -10.16 47.18 -32.30
CA VAL A 34 -8.87 47.61 -31.75
C VAL A 34 -7.75 46.75 -32.36
N ASP A 35 -6.79 47.37 -33.03
CA ASP A 35 -5.64 46.66 -33.61
C ASP A 35 -4.64 46.30 -32.50
N ALA A 36 -4.52 45.00 -32.20
CA ALA A 36 -3.74 44.51 -31.07
C ALA A 36 -2.65 43.54 -31.54
N LYS A 37 -1.44 43.68 -31.02
CA LYS A 37 -0.37 42.69 -31.19
C LYS A 37 0.10 42.16 -29.84
N ILE A 38 0.76 41.02 -29.83
CA ILE A 38 1.36 40.44 -28.62
C ILE A 38 2.89 40.53 -28.75
N GLU A 39 3.54 41.03 -27.71
CA GLU A 39 4.99 41.07 -27.56
C GLU A 39 5.39 40.39 -26.24
N THR A 40 6.63 39.92 -26.17
CA THR A 40 7.24 39.47 -24.91
C THR A 40 8.05 40.57 -24.29
N ASP A 41 8.15 40.58 -22.97
CA ASP A 41 8.97 41.52 -22.21
C ASP A 41 10.48 41.23 -22.24
N TRP A 42 10.94 40.24 -23.02
CA TRP A 42 12.35 39.84 -23.14
C TRP A 42 13.29 41.03 -23.39
N VAL A 43 14.37 41.11 -22.60
CA VAL A 43 15.40 42.14 -22.72
C VAL A 43 16.77 41.47 -22.87
N LYS A 44 17.57 41.94 -23.84
CA LYS A 44 18.93 41.46 -24.04
C LYS A 44 19.84 41.93 -22.90
N ARG A 45 20.77 41.06 -22.48
CA ARG A 45 21.72 41.37 -21.39
C ARG A 45 22.48 42.68 -21.65
N GLY A 46 22.30 43.65 -20.74
CA GLY A 46 22.96 44.97 -20.80
C GLY A 46 22.17 46.05 -21.55
N GLU A 47 20.98 45.75 -22.05
CA GLU A 47 20.05 46.72 -22.64
C GLU A 47 18.97 47.12 -21.63
N GLU A 48 18.42 48.32 -21.79
CA GLU A 48 17.33 48.83 -20.96
C GLU A 48 15.97 48.33 -21.44
N MET A 49 15.00 48.29 -20.53
CA MET A 49 13.62 47.93 -20.80
C MET A 49 12.98 48.92 -21.80
N VAL A 50 12.49 48.43 -22.93
CA VAL A 50 11.78 49.23 -23.94
C VAL A 50 10.27 49.12 -23.74
N ARG A 51 9.60 50.27 -23.64
CA ARG A 51 8.13 50.38 -23.63
C ARG A 51 7.57 50.42 -25.05
N PHE A 52 6.46 49.73 -25.26
CA PHE A 52 5.68 49.76 -26.50
C PHE A 52 4.59 50.85 -26.43
N PRO A 53 4.09 51.33 -27.57
CA PRO A 53 2.92 52.21 -27.60
C PRO A 53 1.68 51.48 -27.08
N ASN A 54 0.94 52.13 -26.15
CA ASN A 54 -0.33 51.65 -25.59
C ASN A 54 -0.22 50.20 -25.07
N GLU A 55 0.71 49.97 -24.14
CA GLU A 55 0.91 48.64 -23.53
C GLU A 55 -0.30 48.20 -22.70
N ILE A 56 -0.66 46.92 -22.83
CA ILE A 56 -1.55 46.22 -21.92
C ILE A 56 -0.73 45.07 -21.33
N LEU A 57 -0.51 45.08 -20.02
CA LEU A 57 0.28 44.03 -19.37
C LEU A 57 -0.62 42.85 -19.01
N ILE A 58 -0.16 41.63 -19.26
CA ILE A 58 -0.87 40.40 -18.85
C ILE A 58 0.12 39.38 -18.31
N GLY A 59 -0.18 38.84 -17.13
CA GLY A 59 0.76 37.96 -16.43
C GLY A 59 1.89 38.73 -15.75
N ARG A 60 2.84 38.00 -15.15
CA ARG A 60 4.08 38.61 -14.64
C ARG A 60 4.92 39.10 -15.81
N THR A 61 5.36 40.34 -15.72
CA THR A 61 6.28 40.96 -16.68
C THR A 61 7.35 41.72 -15.91
N ASN A 62 8.48 42.03 -16.55
CA ASN A 62 9.52 42.87 -15.98
C ASN A 62 9.13 44.35 -15.79
N ARG A 63 7.84 44.70 -15.96
CA ARG A 63 7.32 46.05 -15.73
C ARG A 63 7.07 46.26 -14.24
N PRO A 64 7.50 47.41 -13.66
CA PRO A 64 7.22 47.72 -12.25
C PRO A 64 5.73 47.65 -11.88
N GLU A 65 4.83 48.03 -12.78
CA GLU A 65 3.37 48.01 -12.53
C GLU A 65 2.85 46.57 -12.39
N SER A 66 3.41 45.64 -13.17
CA SER A 66 3.10 44.22 -13.08
C SER A 66 3.64 43.64 -11.77
N GLU A 67 4.91 43.90 -11.44
CA GLU A 67 5.51 43.45 -10.18
C GLU A 67 4.75 43.98 -8.96
N GLU A 68 4.37 45.26 -8.96
CA GLU A 68 3.54 45.85 -7.90
C GLU A 68 2.20 45.12 -7.77
N ALA A 69 1.52 44.83 -8.88
CA ALA A 69 0.27 44.06 -8.85
C ALA A 69 0.49 42.63 -8.32
N TYR A 70 1.61 41.98 -8.68
CA TYR A 70 1.93 40.64 -8.17
C TYR A 70 2.35 40.62 -6.70
N THR A 71 2.80 41.72 -6.10
CA THR A 71 2.96 41.77 -4.63
C THR A 71 1.63 41.55 -3.88
N ARG A 72 0.50 41.87 -4.53
CA ARG A 72 -0.85 41.66 -4.00
C ARG A 72 -1.38 40.27 -4.32
N ILE A 73 -1.04 39.71 -5.47
CA ILE A 73 -1.36 38.31 -5.79
C ILE A 73 -0.59 37.36 -4.87
N ASP A 74 0.70 37.63 -4.64
CA ASP A 74 1.60 36.82 -3.81
C ASP A 74 1.52 37.16 -2.31
N GLY A 75 0.67 38.11 -1.93
CA GLY A 75 0.55 38.59 -0.57
C GLY A 75 0.11 37.45 0.37
N VAL A 76 0.80 37.29 1.50
CA VAL A 76 0.52 36.18 2.45
C VAL A 76 -0.74 36.45 3.28
N ASP A 77 -1.03 37.71 3.61
CA ASP A 77 -2.11 38.07 4.54
C ASP A 77 -3.46 38.37 3.84
N ALA A 78 -3.41 38.85 2.60
CA ALA A 78 -4.60 39.18 1.80
C ALA A 78 -4.28 39.02 0.30
N PRO A 79 -4.04 37.78 -0.17
CA PRO A 79 -3.78 37.55 -1.58
C PRO A 79 -5.01 37.87 -2.43
N TYR A 80 -4.77 38.26 -3.67
CA TYR A 80 -5.80 38.44 -4.67
C TYR A 80 -5.73 37.31 -5.71
N ASP A 81 -6.88 36.78 -6.11
CA ASP A 81 -7.01 35.89 -7.28
C ASP A 81 -6.67 36.64 -8.57
N TYR A 82 -7.11 37.90 -8.65
CA TYR A 82 -6.74 38.83 -9.70
C TYR A 82 -6.81 40.30 -9.27
N VAL A 83 -6.01 41.11 -9.97
CA VAL A 83 -6.01 42.56 -10.00
C VAL A 83 -6.03 43.00 -11.46
N VAL A 84 -7.12 43.65 -11.86
CA VAL A 84 -7.33 44.19 -13.20
C VAL A 84 -7.39 45.71 -13.10
N LYS A 85 -6.49 46.41 -13.78
CA LYS A 85 -6.47 47.89 -13.80
C LYS A 85 -6.67 48.43 -15.20
N ILE A 86 -7.60 49.37 -15.33
CA ILE A 86 -7.72 50.28 -16.47
C ILE A 86 -7.17 51.63 -16.02
N ALA A 87 -5.91 51.89 -16.36
CA ALA A 87 -5.17 53.08 -15.97
C ALA A 87 -4.31 53.58 -17.15
N GLU A 88 -3.35 54.48 -16.90
CA GLU A 88 -2.38 54.92 -17.92
C GLU A 88 -1.63 53.72 -18.54
N ILE A 89 -1.31 52.71 -17.71
CA ILE A 89 -0.79 51.41 -18.15
C ILE A 89 -1.78 50.34 -17.68
N PRO A 90 -2.70 49.92 -18.56
CA PRO A 90 -3.65 48.85 -18.25
C PRO A 90 -2.92 47.53 -17.95
N LEU A 91 -3.39 46.78 -16.95
CA LEU A 91 -2.80 45.49 -16.59
C LEU A 91 -3.81 44.45 -16.11
N ILE A 92 -3.43 43.19 -16.29
CA ILE A 92 -4.10 41.99 -15.80
C ILE A 92 -3.06 41.17 -15.03
N ALA A 93 -3.11 41.21 -13.70
CA ALA A 93 -2.36 40.33 -12.82
C ALA A 93 -3.34 39.31 -12.21
N ALA A 94 -3.04 38.03 -12.29
CA ALA A 94 -3.93 36.98 -11.80
C ALA A 94 -3.16 35.68 -11.58
N THR A 95 -3.70 34.78 -10.77
CA THR A 95 -3.23 33.38 -10.74
C THR A 95 -3.58 32.68 -12.06
N ASP A 96 -2.90 31.58 -12.37
CA ASP A 96 -3.16 30.81 -13.60
C ASP A 96 -4.62 30.32 -13.69
N GLU A 97 -5.27 30.05 -12.55
CA GLU A 97 -6.67 29.64 -12.48
C GLU A 97 -7.64 30.75 -12.92
N TYR A 98 -7.33 32.01 -12.57
CA TYR A 98 -8.24 33.14 -12.77
C TYR A 98 -7.84 34.09 -13.92
N ILE A 99 -6.69 33.89 -14.56
CA ILE A 99 -6.20 34.83 -15.58
C ILE A 99 -7.09 34.94 -16.82
N ALA A 100 -7.82 33.88 -17.16
CA ALA A 100 -8.80 33.92 -18.24
C ALA A 100 -10.02 34.77 -17.87
N GLU A 101 -10.59 34.56 -16.68
CA GLU A 101 -11.71 35.37 -16.13
C GLU A 101 -11.31 36.84 -16.01
N ALA A 102 -10.12 37.11 -15.47
CA ALA A 102 -9.58 38.46 -15.32
C ALA A 102 -9.40 39.17 -16.68
N ALA A 103 -8.98 38.45 -17.72
CA ALA A 103 -8.83 39.00 -19.06
C ALA A 103 -10.19 39.35 -19.71
N GLU A 104 -11.24 38.58 -19.45
CA GLU A 104 -12.60 38.90 -19.92
C GLU A 104 -13.15 40.16 -19.23
N LEU A 105 -13.01 40.24 -17.90
CA LEU A 105 -13.39 41.43 -17.13
C LEU A 105 -12.62 42.68 -17.58
N PHE A 106 -11.31 42.52 -17.81
CA PHE A 106 -10.48 43.58 -18.37
C PHE A 106 -11.02 44.05 -19.72
N LEU A 107 -11.31 43.14 -20.65
CA LEU A 107 -11.78 43.48 -21.98
C LEU A 107 -13.06 44.32 -21.92
N GLU A 108 -14.04 43.90 -21.12
CA GLU A 108 -15.31 44.61 -20.97
C GLU A 108 -15.10 46.03 -20.42
N ALA A 109 -14.31 46.14 -19.35
CA ALA A 109 -13.98 47.42 -18.72
C ALA A 109 -13.18 48.33 -19.65
N TYR A 110 -12.18 47.79 -20.34
CA TYR A 110 -11.30 48.51 -21.26
C TYR A 110 -12.06 49.05 -22.47
N LEU A 111 -12.88 48.21 -23.12
CA LEU A 111 -13.70 48.64 -24.27
C LEU A 111 -14.74 49.69 -23.87
N LYS A 112 -15.30 49.59 -22.66
CA LYS A 112 -16.21 50.61 -22.13
C LYS A 112 -15.48 51.94 -21.89
N ALA A 113 -14.33 51.91 -21.22
CA ALA A 113 -13.53 53.10 -20.95
C ALA A 113 -13.13 53.84 -22.24
N ILE A 114 -12.75 53.09 -23.28
CA ILE A 114 -12.46 53.64 -24.61
C ILE A 114 -13.69 54.34 -25.23
N ARG A 115 -14.89 53.73 -25.13
CA ARG A 115 -16.12 54.30 -25.71
C ARG A 115 -16.55 55.57 -25.01
N ASP A 116 -16.45 55.59 -23.69
CA ASP A 116 -16.97 56.67 -22.85
C ASP A 116 -16.00 57.86 -22.76
N GLY A 117 -14.76 57.70 -23.26
CA GLY A 117 -13.73 58.75 -23.20
C GLY A 117 -13.33 59.09 -21.76
N HIS A 118 -13.56 58.17 -20.83
CA HIS A 118 -13.33 58.37 -19.40
C HIS A 118 -11.84 58.40 -19.06
N SER A 119 -11.48 59.26 -18.09
CA SER A 119 -10.13 59.46 -17.56
C SER A 119 -9.97 58.99 -16.10
N GLU A 120 -10.93 58.24 -15.57
CA GLU A 120 -10.86 57.71 -14.21
C GLU A 120 -10.27 56.30 -14.21
N GLU A 121 -9.34 56.04 -13.30
CA GLU A 121 -8.75 54.71 -13.12
C GLU A 121 -9.81 53.73 -12.59
N ILE A 122 -9.93 52.58 -13.25
CA ILE A 122 -10.80 51.48 -12.80
C ILE A 122 -9.90 50.38 -12.28
N GLU A 123 -10.16 49.92 -11.06
CA GLU A 123 -9.52 48.75 -10.50
C GLU A 123 -10.59 47.72 -10.11
N LEU A 124 -10.49 46.52 -10.71
CA LEU A 124 -11.31 45.36 -10.39
C LEU A 124 -10.42 44.33 -9.72
N VAL A 125 -10.83 43.88 -8.54
CA VAL A 125 -10.04 42.97 -7.73
C VAL A 125 -10.92 41.85 -7.22
N ARG A 126 -10.33 40.67 -7.08
CA ARG A 126 -10.94 39.54 -6.39
C ARG A 126 -10.00 39.08 -5.30
N GLU A 127 -10.41 39.30 -4.06
CA GLU A 127 -9.69 38.77 -2.90
C GLU A 127 -9.76 37.24 -2.93
N HIS A 128 -8.64 36.61 -2.63
CA HIS A 128 -8.59 35.16 -2.50
C HIS A 128 -9.33 34.74 -1.24
N VAL A 129 -10.26 33.78 -1.39
CA VAL A 129 -11.00 33.23 -0.26
C VAL A 129 -10.46 31.85 0.05
N PHE A 130 -9.71 31.77 1.15
CA PHE A 130 -9.22 30.50 1.66
C PHE A 130 -10.38 29.61 2.14
N PRO A 131 -10.37 28.29 1.85
CA PRO A 131 -11.40 27.37 2.32
C PRO A 131 -11.58 27.38 3.85
N ILE A 132 -10.50 27.61 4.60
CA ILE A 132 -10.44 27.60 6.07
C ILE A 132 -9.50 28.71 6.55
N SER A 133 -10.01 29.95 6.63
CA SER A 133 -9.22 31.13 7.05
C SER A 133 -8.67 31.04 8.49
N ASP A 134 -9.39 30.34 9.37
CA ASP A 134 -9.06 30.19 10.80
C ASP A 134 -8.57 28.77 11.12
N LEU A 135 -7.71 28.20 10.27
CA LEU A 135 -7.11 26.89 10.52
C LEU A 135 -6.24 26.92 11.79
N THR A 136 -6.60 26.05 12.74
CA THR A 136 -5.95 25.92 14.04
C THR A 136 -5.49 24.48 14.31
N LEU A 137 -4.45 24.33 15.12
CA LEU A 137 -4.00 23.06 15.70
C LEU A 137 -4.07 23.21 17.22
N GLU A 138 -4.82 22.32 17.87
CA GLU A 138 -5.16 22.38 19.30
C GLU A 138 -5.67 23.78 19.73
N GLY A 139 -6.52 24.39 18.92
CA GLY A 139 -7.11 25.70 19.18
C GLY A 139 -6.16 26.90 19.04
N LYS A 140 -4.93 26.72 18.54
CA LYS A 140 -4.00 27.81 18.23
C LYS A 140 -3.78 27.97 16.74
N PRO A 141 -3.61 29.21 16.23
CA PRO A 141 -3.34 29.44 14.81
C PRO A 141 -2.16 28.60 14.31
N LEU A 142 -2.31 27.98 13.15
CA LEU A 142 -1.30 27.05 12.65
C LEU A 142 0.08 27.70 12.42
N ASN A 143 0.12 28.99 12.06
CA ASN A 143 1.36 29.76 11.93
C ASN A 143 2.07 30.09 13.25
N GLU A 144 1.48 29.75 14.40
CA GLU A 144 2.14 29.79 15.72
C GLU A 144 2.79 28.45 16.10
N TRP A 145 2.77 27.46 15.21
CA TRP A 145 3.39 26.15 15.42
C TRP A 145 4.72 26.04 14.69
N THR A 146 5.68 25.43 15.38
CA THR A 146 6.97 24.99 14.82
C THR A 146 6.95 23.47 14.71
N PHE A 147 7.09 22.95 13.50
CA PHE A 147 7.25 21.53 13.22
C PHE A 147 8.74 21.20 13.29
N VAL A 148 9.10 20.48 14.35
CA VAL A 148 10.48 20.10 14.63
C VAL A 148 10.76 18.76 13.97
N VAL A 149 11.67 18.76 13.00
CA VAL A 149 12.09 17.57 12.25
C VAL A 149 13.52 17.15 12.62
N PRO A 150 13.94 15.91 12.34
CA PRO A 150 15.31 15.46 12.60
C PRO A 150 16.38 16.22 11.80
N GLU A 151 17.57 16.43 12.36
CA GLU A 151 18.71 17.10 11.68
C GLU A 151 19.13 16.42 10.37
N ASN A 152 19.12 15.10 10.35
CA ASN A 152 19.45 14.30 9.15
C ASN A 152 18.22 13.63 8.58
N TYR A 153 17.11 14.37 8.50
CA TYR A 153 15.87 13.80 8.01
C TYR A 153 15.97 13.38 6.54
N ASN A 154 15.39 12.23 6.21
CA ASN A 154 15.37 11.72 4.84
C ASN A 154 14.76 12.78 3.90
N SER A 155 15.43 13.10 2.79
CA SER A 155 14.99 14.17 1.88
C SER A 155 13.60 13.94 1.28
N TYR A 156 13.23 12.68 1.03
CA TYR A 156 11.88 12.33 0.57
C TYR A 156 10.85 12.61 1.67
N ALA A 157 11.07 12.13 2.89
CA ALA A 157 10.16 12.37 4.01
C ALA A 157 10.02 13.87 4.34
N LEU A 158 11.13 14.62 4.35
CA LEU A 158 11.10 16.07 4.52
C LEU A 158 10.28 16.77 3.42
N ASN A 159 10.39 16.29 2.18
CA ASN A 159 9.57 16.81 1.08
C ASN A 159 8.08 16.50 1.27
N GLU A 160 7.72 15.33 1.80
CA GLU A 160 6.32 15.03 2.15
C GLU A 160 5.81 15.94 3.27
N ILE A 161 6.60 16.21 4.32
CA ILE A 161 6.22 17.19 5.36
C ILE A 161 6.03 18.60 4.77
N LYS A 162 6.84 19.01 3.79
CA LYS A 162 6.67 20.28 3.08
C LYS A 162 5.39 20.31 2.24
N LYS A 163 5.06 19.24 1.53
CA LYS A 163 3.79 19.12 0.80
C LYS A 163 2.59 19.24 1.76
N ILE A 164 2.69 18.71 2.97
CA ILE A 164 1.66 18.90 3.99
C ILE A 164 1.55 20.38 4.39
N SER A 165 2.66 21.09 4.55
CA SER A 165 2.63 22.54 4.73
C SER A 165 2.02 23.28 3.55
N ASP A 166 2.19 22.80 2.31
CA ASP A 166 1.54 23.36 1.12
C ASP A 166 0.01 23.20 1.20
N ILE A 167 -0.48 22.03 1.63
CA ILE A 167 -1.92 21.81 1.87
C ILE A 167 -2.48 22.84 2.85
N PHE A 168 -1.76 23.12 3.95
CA PHE A 168 -2.20 24.14 4.91
C PHE A 168 -2.21 25.54 4.32
N SER A 169 -1.23 25.86 3.48
CA SER A 169 -1.17 27.13 2.77
C SER A 169 -2.33 27.29 1.80
N THR A 170 -2.70 26.23 1.06
CA THR A 170 -3.86 26.23 0.17
C THR A 170 -5.16 26.40 0.93
N LEU A 171 -5.26 25.80 2.12
CA LEU A 171 -6.48 25.87 2.93
C LEU A 171 -6.66 27.18 3.68
N SER A 172 -5.58 27.85 4.08
CA SER A 172 -5.65 28.93 5.08
C SER A 172 -4.74 30.13 4.82
N GLY A 173 -3.85 30.05 3.82
CA GLY A 173 -2.78 31.03 3.60
C GLY A 173 -1.63 30.95 4.62
N LYS A 174 -1.79 30.14 5.66
CA LYS A 174 -0.85 30.03 6.78
C LYS A 174 0.00 28.77 6.67
N ARG A 175 1.23 28.86 7.16
CA ARG A 175 2.18 27.75 7.22
C ARG A 175 2.80 27.64 8.61
N PRO A 176 3.01 26.42 9.14
CA PRO A 176 3.91 26.24 10.27
C PRO A 176 5.36 26.46 9.83
N GLU A 177 6.21 26.85 10.77
CA GLU A 177 7.67 26.82 10.55
C GLU A 177 8.14 25.35 10.56
N ILE A 178 8.97 24.93 9.61
CA ILE A 178 9.59 23.59 9.61
C ILE A 178 11.09 23.75 9.82
N THR A 179 11.62 23.21 10.91
CA THR A 179 13.03 23.40 11.31
C THR A 179 13.49 22.26 12.21
N GLU A 180 14.79 22.16 12.43
CA GLU A 180 15.41 21.16 13.34
C GLU A 180 15.48 21.67 14.78
N THR A 181 15.30 22.98 14.97
CA THR A 181 15.43 23.64 16.27
C THR A 181 14.05 23.98 16.83
N PRO A 182 13.68 23.51 18.04
CA PRO A 182 12.42 23.86 18.66
C PRO A 182 12.36 25.37 18.97
N SER A 183 11.17 25.94 18.86
CA SER A 183 10.89 27.30 19.31
C SER A 183 10.49 27.32 20.79
N SER A 184 10.43 28.51 21.39
CA SER A 184 9.85 28.68 22.73
C SER A 184 8.31 28.61 22.75
N GLY A 185 7.68 28.44 21.58
CA GLY A 185 6.23 28.43 21.39
C GLY A 185 5.64 27.02 21.38
N ASN A 186 4.71 26.77 20.46
CA ASN A 186 4.08 25.46 20.29
C ASN A 186 4.93 24.62 19.32
N ASN A 187 5.36 23.45 19.75
CA ASN A 187 6.18 22.57 18.93
C ASN A 187 5.46 21.26 18.63
N LEU A 188 5.50 20.84 17.37
CA LEU A 188 5.16 19.49 16.94
C LEU A 188 6.46 18.76 16.63
N PHE A 189 6.91 17.90 17.53
CA PHE A 189 8.10 17.06 17.33
C PHE A 189 7.73 15.84 16.49
N ILE A 190 8.38 15.69 15.34
CA ILE A 190 8.17 14.57 14.42
C ILE A 190 9.28 13.54 14.61
N GLY A 191 8.88 12.30 14.92
CA GLY A 191 9.75 11.13 14.98
C GLY A 191 10.92 11.28 15.94
N VAL A 192 12.10 10.92 15.45
CA VAL A 192 13.36 10.91 16.21
C VAL A 192 13.83 12.28 16.72
N SER A 193 13.14 13.37 16.37
CA SER A 193 13.33 14.67 17.02
C SER A 193 12.82 14.69 18.47
N SER A 194 12.11 13.64 18.89
CA SER A 194 11.57 13.44 20.23
C SER A 194 12.15 12.16 20.85
N ASP A 195 12.67 12.24 22.07
CA ASP A 195 13.10 11.07 22.85
C ASP A 195 11.93 10.25 23.42
N LYS A 196 10.69 10.68 23.15
CA LYS A 196 9.47 10.03 23.65
C LYS A 196 8.84 9.04 22.69
N VAL A 197 9.27 9.00 21.43
CA VAL A 197 8.71 8.08 20.42
C VAL A 197 9.31 6.68 20.58
N PRO A 198 8.68 5.63 20.02
CA PRO A 198 9.23 4.28 20.02
C PRO A 198 10.68 4.23 19.53
N SER A 199 11.50 3.40 20.17
CA SER A 199 12.91 3.18 19.80
C SER A 199 13.14 2.00 18.88
N GLU A 200 12.16 1.10 18.77
CA GLU A 200 12.24 -0.08 17.91
C GLU A 200 12.18 0.33 16.45
N TYR A 201 13.03 -0.27 15.60
CA TYR A 201 13.12 0.07 14.18
C TYR A 201 12.07 -0.69 13.37
N ASP A 202 10.80 -0.33 13.58
CA ASP A 202 9.61 -0.89 12.96
C ASP A 202 8.66 0.25 12.50
N LEU A 203 7.40 -0.04 12.18
CA LEU A 203 6.40 0.99 11.88
C LEU A 203 5.62 1.52 13.10
N SER A 204 5.97 1.12 14.32
CA SER A 204 5.27 1.58 15.52
C SER A 204 5.45 3.09 15.73
N TYR A 205 4.39 3.76 16.18
CA TYR A 205 4.40 5.20 16.42
C TYR A 205 3.48 5.60 17.58
N ILE A 206 3.66 6.83 18.05
CA ILE A 206 2.78 7.43 19.06
C ILE A 206 2.28 8.80 18.63
N VAL A 207 1.23 9.25 19.29
CA VAL A 207 0.87 10.65 19.45
C VAL A 207 0.77 10.95 20.94
N LYS A 208 1.54 11.92 21.42
CA LYS A 208 1.58 12.28 22.84
C LYS A 208 1.66 13.79 23.04
N LYS A 209 0.92 14.30 24.03
CA LYS A 209 0.90 15.72 24.39
C LYS A 209 1.78 15.95 25.62
N ASP A 210 2.55 17.04 25.59
CA ASP A 210 3.37 17.50 26.72
C ASP A 210 3.30 19.02 26.83
N GLY A 211 2.37 19.51 27.65
CA GLY A 211 2.09 20.93 27.76
C GLY A 211 1.58 21.50 26.42
N SER A 212 2.32 22.44 25.84
CA SER A 212 2.03 23.00 24.50
C SER A 212 2.70 22.23 23.36
N ASN A 213 3.50 21.21 23.67
CA ASN A 213 4.19 20.41 22.69
C ASN A 213 3.40 19.14 22.36
N ILE A 214 3.55 18.67 21.14
CA ILE A 214 3.00 17.40 20.66
C ILE A 214 4.15 16.59 20.08
N HIS A 215 4.19 15.30 20.38
CA HIS A 215 5.14 14.33 19.86
C HIS A 215 4.37 13.36 18.97
N ILE A 216 4.77 13.23 17.72
CA ILE A 216 4.10 12.38 16.73
C ILE A 216 5.15 11.64 15.89
N GLY A 217 4.98 10.33 15.69
CA GLY A 217 5.88 9.52 14.86
C GLY A 217 6.59 8.42 15.63
N GLY A 218 7.63 7.86 15.00
CA GLY A 218 8.34 6.67 15.46
C GLY A 218 9.86 6.80 15.32
N SER A 219 10.53 5.65 15.22
CA SER A 219 11.99 5.55 15.20
C SER A 219 12.62 5.85 13.83
N ASN A 220 11.81 6.00 12.79
CA ASN A 220 12.25 6.17 11.41
C ASN A 220 11.22 6.94 10.58
N CYS A 221 11.65 7.44 9.41
CA CYS A 221 10.83 8.30 8.59
C CYS A 221 9.54 7.65 8.06
N TRP A 222 9.48 6.32 7.95
CA TRP A 222 8.27 5.63 7.47
C TRP A 222 7.20 5.58 8.57
N ALA A 223 7.60 5.32 9.82
CA ALA A 223 6.72 5.44 10.99
C ALA A 223 6.25 6.88 11.20
N ASP A 224 7.11 7.88 10.92
CA ASP A 224 6.75 9.30 10.99
C ASP A 224 5.66 9.65 9.98
N LEU A 225 5.82 9.21 8.72
CA LEU A 225 4.81 9.42 7.69
C LEU A 225 3.52 8.66 8.02
N ARG A 226 3.61 7.41 8.51
CA ARG A 226 2.45 6.63 8.97
C ARG A 226 1.65 7.40 10.03
N ALA A 227 2.31 7.95 11.04
CA ALA A 227 1.67 8.73 12.10
C ALA A 227 1.05 10.03 11.59
N ILE A 228 1.79 10.80 10.79
CA ILE A 228 1.34 12.09 10.28
C ILE A 228 0.13 11.92 9.35
N TYR A 229 0.16 10.97 8.43
CA TYR A 229 -0.97 10.76 7.52
C TYR A 229 -2.20 10.25 8.27
N ASN A 230 -2.08 9.21 9.09
CA ASN A 230 -3.24 8.61 9.76
C ASN A 230 -3.82 9.53 10.83
N GLU A 231 -2.99 10.08 11.72
CA GLU A 231 -3.48 10.81 12.89
C GLU A 231 -3.72 12.28 12.59
N PHE A 232 -2.83 12.92 11.83
CA PHE A 232 -2.95 14.34 11.53
C PHE A 232 -3.89 14.58 10.35
N LEU A 233 -3.58 14.04 9.17
CA LEU A 233 -4.30 14.39 7.94
C LEU A 233 -5.67 13.72 7.86
N TYR A 234 -5.73 12.41 8.10
CA TYR A 234 -6.97 11.64 7.90
C TYR A 234 -7.88 11.72 9.11
N SER A 235 -7.41 11.37 10.30
CA SER A 235 -8.23 11.33 11.51
C SER A 235 -8.59 12.72 12.04
N ALA A 236 -7.57 13.53 12.38
CA ALA A 236 -7.80 14.83 13.02
C ALA A 236 -8.36 15.85 12.04
N MET A 237 -7.72 16.03 10.88
CA MET A 237 -8.10 17.04 9.90
C MET A 237 -9.26 16.61 8.99
N GLY A 238 -9.45 15.31 8.74
CA GLY A 238 -10.55 14.80 7.93
C GLY A 238 -10.31 14.81 6.42
N LEU A 239 -9.05 14.88 5.98
CA LEU A 239 -8.71 14.76 4.57
C LEU A 239 -9.04 13.36 4.04
N LYS A 240 -9.49 13.31 2.80
CA LYS A 240 -9.77 12.07 2.09
C LYS A 240 -8.59 11.66 1.20
N VAL A 241 -8.51 10.37 0.93
CA VAL A 241 -7.48 9.74 0.07
C VAL A 241 -7.53 10.24 -1.37
N ASP A 242 -8.69 10.72 -1.84
CA ASP A 242 -8.83 11.36 -3.15
C ASP A 242 -8.26 12.79 -3.20
N GLY A 243 -7.66 13.25 -2.09
CA GLY A 243 -7.13 14.61 -1.96
C GLY A 243 -8.20 15.67 -1.81
N ASN A 244 -9.47 15.30 -1.56
CA ASN A 244 -10.53 16.27 -1.37
C ASN A 244 -10.34 17.03 -0.04
N ILE A 245 -10.02 18.31 -0.17
CA ILE A 245 -9.75 19.22 0.95
C ILE A 245 -11.00 19.92 1.49
N MET A 246 -12.15 19.81 0.80
CA MET A 246 -13.37 20.57 1.16
C MET A 246 -14.02 20.10 2.46
N ASP A 247 -13.71 18.88 2.90
CA ASP A 247 -14.23 18.30 4.14
C ASP A 247 -13.26 18.52 5.33
N ALA A 248 -12.15 19.24 5.13
CA ALA A 248 -11.17 19.47 6.19
C ALA A 248 -11.74 20.32 7.34
N LYS A 249 -11.37 19.95 8.57
CA LYS A 249 -11.81 20.65 9.79
C LYS A 249 -11.00 21.92 10.02
N SER A 250 -11.64 22.93 10.60
CA SER A 250 -11.00 24.20 10.95
C SER A 250 -10.15 24.17 12.22
N ASP A 251 -10.40 23.22 13.13
CA ASP A 251 -9.59 22.98 14.33
C ASP A 251 -9.14 21.53 14.34
N ILE A 252 -7.84 21.34 14.12
CA ILE A 252 -7.19 20.03 14.10
C ILE A 252 -6.89 19.66 15.54
N ARG A 253 -7.51 18.57 16.00
CA ARG A 253 -7.31 18.04 17.35
C ARG A 253 -6.79 16.61 17.28
N LEU A 254 -5.56 16.44 17.71
CA LEU A 254 -4.89 15.15 17.76
C LEU A 254 -5.33 14.39 19.01
N SER A 255 -5.66 13.11 18.85
CA SER A 255 -5.90 12.20 19.97
C SER A 255 -4.58 11.54 20.36
N GLU A 256 -4.32 11.38 21.66
CA GLU A 256 -3.14 10.61 22.08
C GLU A 256 -3.37 9.13 21.78
N CYS A 257 -2.37 8.48 21.21
CA CYS A 257 -2.43 7.07 20.83
C CYS A 257 -1.03 6.44 20.84
N GLU A 258 -1.02 5.11 20.88
CA GLU A 258 0.14 4.26 20.62
C GLU A 258 -0.32 3.19 19.64
N VAL A 259 0.39 3.06 18.53
CA VAL A 259 0.02 2.18 17.43
C VAL A 259 1.23 1.31 17.09
N GLY A 260 1.02 -0.01 17.09
CA GLY A 260 2.07 -0.98 16.78
C GLY A 260 2.23 -1.27 15.28
N ASP A 261 3.30 -1.97 14.95
CA ASP A 261 3.52 -2.61 13.64
C ASP A 261 2.91 -4.02 13.63
N GLU A 262 1.58 -4.11 13.61
CA GLU A 262 0.84 -5.37 13.78
C GLU A 262 1.24 -6.41 12.72
N ASN A 263 1.38 -5.99 11.46
CA ASN A 263 1.70 -6.90 10.36
C ASN A 263 3.14 -7.41 10.40
N HIS A 264 4.09 -6.69 11.01
CA HIS A 264 5.45 -7.18 11.19
C HIS A 264 5.53 -8.40 12.11
N TYR A 265 4.63 -8.49 13.09
CA TYR A 265 4.66 -9.53 14.12
C TYR A 265 3.61 -10.62 13.93
N ARG A 266 2.86 -10.62 12.82
CA ARG A 266 1.87 -11.67 12.54
C ARG A 266 2.52 -13.04 12.41
N SER A 267 1.89 -14.04 13.02
CA SER A 267 2.30 -15.45 12.92
C SER A 267 1.87 -16.10 11.59
N PHE A 268 0.91 -15.51 10.90
CA PHE A 268 0.46 -15.95 9.59
C PHE A 268 0.25 -14.76 8.65
N ALA A 269 1.02 -14.74 7.55
CA ALA A 269 0.92 -13.71 6.53
C ALA A 269 -0.08 -14.08 5.43
N VAL A 270 -0.75 -13.07 4.88
CA VAL A 270 -1.60 -13.19 3.68
C VAL A 270 -1.15 -12.14 2.67
N SER A 271 -0.72 -12.61 1.50
CA SER A 271 -0.08 -11.78 0.49
C SER A 271 -0.90 -11.63 -0.77
N ALA A 272 -0.90 -10.42 -1.32
CA ALA A 272 -1.46 -10.09 -2.61
C ALA A 272 -0.37 -10.22 -3.69
N TRP A 273 -0.55 -11.16 -4.64
CA TRP A 273 0.35 -11.30 -5.79
C TRP A 273 -0.18 -10.58 -7.05
N CYS A 274 0.72 -10.24 -7.97
CA CYS A 274 0.50 -9.36 -9.12
C CYS A 274 0.00 -7.96 -8.73
N THR A 275 0.53 -7.39 -7.66
CA THR A 275 0.29 -5.98 -7.27
C THR A 275 1.29 -5.03 -7.96
N SER A 276 1.57 -5.25 -9.25
CA SER A 276 2.52 -4.45 -10.01
C SER A 276 2.06 -4.25 -11.45
N GLY A 277 1.64 -3.02 -11.75
CA GLY A 277 1.27 -2.50 -13.07
C GLY A 277 1.09 -0.98 -12.97
N ASP A 278 0.95 -0.26 -14.08
CA ASP A 278 0.89 1.22 -14.18
C ASP A 278 -0.15 1.90 -13.26
N ASN A 279 -1.00 1.14 -12.56
CA ASN A 279 -2.08 1.62 -11.70
C ASN A 279 -2.00 1.14 -10.23
N PHE A 280 -1.03 0.26 -9.86
CA PHE A 280 -0.80 -0.17 -8.46
C PHE A 280 0.32 0.64 -7.80
N ASP A 281 0.33 1.94 -8.01
CA ASP A 281 1.21 2.91 -7.35
C ASP A 281 0.40 4.00 -6.62
N THR A 282 -0.92 3.87 -6.63
CA THR A 282 -1.86 4.81 -6.01
C THR A 282 -2.18 4.43 -4.58
N GLU A 283 -2.39 5.44 -3.74
CA GLU A 283 -2.81 5.25 -2.36
C GLU A 283 -4.10 4.41 -2.25
N ARG A 284 -5.07 4.64 -3.15
CA ARG A 284 -6.34 3.91 -3.20
C ARG A 284 -6.10 2.40 -3.26
N GLN A 285 -5.28 1.93 -4.20
CA GLN A 285 -5.08 0.49 -4.39
C GLN A 285 -4.39 -0.18 -3.20
N VAL A 286 -3.43 0.52 -2.59
CA VAL A 286 -2.69 0.04 -1.41
C VAL A 286 -3.61 -0.03 -0.19
N LYS A 287 -4.42 1.02 0.02
CA LYS A 287 -5.46 1.05 1.04
C LYS A 287 -6.46 -0.09 0.86
N GLU A 288 -6.91 -0.33 -0.36
CA GLU A 288 -7.84 -1.42 -0.66
C GLU A 288 -7.22 -2.80 -0.39
N ALA A 289 -5.92 -3.00 -0.60
CA ALA A 289 -5.25 -4.24 -0.21
C ALA A 289 -5.24 -4.41 1.32
N ALA A 290 -4.90 -3.36 2.07
CA ALA A 290 -4.92 -3.39 3.54
C ALA A 290 -6.34 -3.62 4.09
N GLU A 291 -7.36 -2.97 3.51
CA GLU A 291 -8.77 -3.16 3.88
C GLU A 291 -9.27 -4.59 3.63
N ALA A 292 -8.70 -5.29 2.65
CA ALA A 292 -8.98 -6.71 2.43
C ALA A 292 -8.22 -7.64 3.41
N GLY A 293 -7.50 -7.09 4.38
CA GLY A 293 -6.78 -7.84 5.40
C GLY A 293 -5.45 -8.44 4.91
N PHE A 294 -4.95 -8.04 3.73
CA PHE A 294 -3.61 -8.43 3.30
C PHE A 294 -2.56 -7.83 4.24
N THR A 295 -1.47 -8.56 4.46
CA THR A 295 -0.34 -8.14 5.30
C THR A 295 0.87 -7.78 4.45
N LYS A 296 0.89 -8.24 3.20
CA LYS A 296 2.03 -8.07 2.29
C LYS A 296 1.56 -7.96 0.83
N VAL A 297 2.30 -7.16 0.06
CA VAL A 297 2.09 -6.95 -1.38
C VAL A 297 3.40 -7.22 -2.14
N ASN A 298 3.30 -7.72 -3.38
CA ASN A 298 4.46 -7.88 -4.26
C ASN A 298 4.54 -6.72 -5.27
N VAL A 299 5.65 -5.99 -5.31
CA VAL A 299 5.76 -4.79 -6.16
C VAL A 299 6.95 -4.90 -7.08
N ALA A 300 6.77 -4.61 -8.37
CA ALA A 300 7.88 -4.46 -9.30
C ALA A 300 8.56 -3.11 -9.08
N ALA A 301 9.86 -3.14 -8.82
CA ALA A 301 10.62 -1.92 -8.66
C ALA A 301 10.80 -1.22 -10.01
N SER A 302 10.35 0.04 -10.08
CA SER A 302 10.58 0.95 -11.20
C SER A 302 11.89 1.73 -11.06
N GLY A 303 12.44 1.82 -9.84
CA GLY A 303 13.67 2.57 -9.54
C GLY A 303 13.49 4.09 -9.53
N ASP A 304 12.24 4.59 -9.55
CA ASP A 304 11.88 6.01 -9.63
C ASP A 304 11.00 6.48 -8.45
N SER A 305 10.32 7.61 -8.59
CA SER A 305 9.44 8.18 -7.56
C SER A 305 8.25 7.27 -7.21
N ALA A 306 7.74 6.46 -8.15
CA ALA A 306 6.61 5.58 -7.90
C ALA A 306 6.97 4.49 -6.88
N SER A 307 8.22 4.00 -6.90
CA SER A 307 8.71 3.05 -5.89
C SER A 307 8.73 3.67 -4.48
N LEU A 308 9.03 4.97 -4.35
CA LEU A 308 9.02 5.67 -3.06
C LEU A 308 7.61 5.97 -2.57
N ASP A 309 6.69 6.36 -3.48
CA ASP A 309 5.28 6.53 -3.14
C ASP A 309 4.67 5.20 -2.68
N MET A 310 5.06 4.09 -3.31
CA MET A 310 4.67 2.77 -2.84
C MET A 310 5.18 2.50 -1.42
N MET A 311 6.47 2.70 -1.12
CA MET A 311 6.98 2.55 0.26
C MET A 311 6.21 3.40 1.27
N LYS A 312 5.87 4.64 0.89
CA LYS A 312 5.07 5.54 1.72
C LYS A 312 3.68 4.98 1.99
N TRP A 313 2.93 4.58 0.95
CA TRP A 313 1.57 4.06 1.14
C TRP A 313 1.56 2.74 1.90
N CYS A 314 2.50 1.83 1.61
CA CYS A 314 2.63 0.59 2.38
C CYS A 314 2.93 0.88 3.86
N ALA A 315 3.82 1.83 4.17
CA ALA A 315 4.03 2.23 5.55
C ALA A 315 2.77 2.80 6.21
N ILE A 316 2.03 3.68 5.52
CA ILE A 316 0.79 4.29 6.04
C ILE A 316 -0.27 3.24 6.37
N TYR A 317 -0.41 2.22 5.53
CA TYR A 317 -1.40 1.16 5.66
C TYR A 317 -0.86 -0.14 6.28
N ASP A 318 0.32 -0.09 6.90
CA ASP A 318 0.97 -1.21 7.60
C ASP A 318 1.25 -2.44 6.71
N LEU A 319 1.43 -2.28 5.41
CA LEU A 319 1.70 -3.38 4.48
C LEU A 319 3.19 -3.64 4.32
N GLN A 320 3.56 -4.92 4.38
CA GLN A 320 4.91 -5.35 4.03
C GLN A 320 5.11 -5.43 2.50
N ILE A 321 6.35 -5.22 2.04
CA ILE A 321 6.69 -5.26 0.61
C ILE A 321 7.62 -6.43 0.29
N LEU A 322 7.24 -7.22 -0.71
CA LEU A 322 8.12 -8.12 -1.45
C LEU A 322 8.47 -7.49 -2.80
N TRP A 323 9.70 -6.99 -2.94
CA TRP A 323 10.13 -6.35 -4.19
C TRP A 323 10.45 -7.38 -5.27
N THR A 324 10.09 -7.08 -6.51
CA THR A 324 10.50 -7.82 -7.71
C THR A 324 11.31 -6.92 -8.64
N GLY A 325 12.09 -7.51 -9.56
CA GLY A 325 12.87 -6.77 -10.55
C GLY A 325 14.29 -6.36 -10.15
N PHE A 326 14.75 -6.69 -8.94
CA PHE A 326 16.14 -6.43 -8.49
C PHE A 326 17.13 -7.56 -8.79
N ALA A 327 16.64 -8.71 -9.21
CA ALA A 327 17.46 -9.84 -9.61
C ALA A 327 17.22 -10.16 -11.09
N ASN A 328 18.28 -10.55 -11.79
CA ASN A 328 18.18 -11.01 -13.16
C ASN A 328 18.08 -12.53 -13.15
N ASN A 329 16.85 -13.05 -13.16
CA ASN A 329 16.60 -14.49 -13.31
C ASN A 329 17.35 -15.34 -12.26
N GLY A 330 17.34 -14.91 -10.99
CA GLY A 330 18.01 -15.56 -9.87
C GLY A 330 19.43 -15.06 -9.56
N GLU A 331 20.03 -14.23 -10.42
CA GLU A 331 21.33 -13.61 -10.16
C GLU A 331 21.16 -12.26 -9.45
N PHE A 332 21.81 -12.11 -8.30
CA PHE A 332 21.86 -10.86 -7.54
C PHE A 332 23.29 -10.30 -7.54
N ASP A 333 23.45 -9.07 -8.01
CA ASP A 333 24.73 -8.35 -8.03
C ASP A 333 24.85 -7.40 -6.83
N ALA A 334 25.60 -7.83 -5.81
CA ALA A 334 25.85 -7.04 -4.61
C ALA A 334 26.54 -5.69 -4.88
N SER A 335 27.25 -5.54 -6.02
CA SER A 335 27.89 -4.26 -6.37
C SER A 335 26.88 -3.14 -6.67
N GLY A 336 25.65 -3.50 -7.06
CA GLY A 336 24.54 -2.57 -7.27
C GLY A 336 23.86 -2.11 -5.97
N TYR A 337 24.06 -2.83 -4.86
CA TYR A 337 23.38 -2.57 -3.58
C TYR A 337 23.45 -1.11 -3.10
N PRO A 338 24.60 -0.39 -3.14
CA PRO A 338 24.67 1.01 -2.68
C PRO A 338 23.66 1.95 -3.35
N SER A 339 23.26 1.67 -4.59
CA SER A 339 22.27 2.49 -5.33
C SER A 339 20.82 2.22 -4.90
N ILE A 340 20.55 1.01 -4.41
CA ILE A 340 19.21 0.51 -4.06
C ILE A 340 19.02 0.29 -2.55
N ARG A 341 20.05 0.52 -1.74
CA ARG A 341 20.07 0.32 -0.28
C ARG A 341 18.87 0.91 0.46
N ARG A 342 18.36 2.06 0.00
CA ARG A 342 17.16 2.70 0.57
C ARG A 342 15.92 1.79 0.59
N TYR A 343 15.80 0.89 -0.39
CA TYR A 343 14.72 -0.09 -0.46
C TYR A 343 14.94 -1.24 0.52
N PHE A 344 16.18 -1.58 0.83
CA PHE A 344 16.51 -2.69 1.75
C PHE A 344 16.40 -2.28 3.21
N ASP A 345 16.75 -1.02 3.52
CA ASP A 345 16.85 -0.53 4.89
C ASP A 345 15.49 -0.14 5.48
N ALA A 346 14.39 -0.14 4.70
CA ALA A 346 13.07 0.18 5.22
C ALA A 346 12.49 -0.99 6.07
N PRO A 347 11.88 -0.70 7.24
CA PRO A 347 11.47 -1.75 8.18
C PRO A 347 10.39 -2.68 7.60
N HIS A 348 9.44 -2.12 6.85
CA HIS A 348 8.32 -2.84 6.23
C HIS A 348 8.67 -3.52 4.90
N VAL A 349 9.91 -3.40 4.40
CA VAL A 349 10.35 -4.24 3.29
C VAL A 349 10.68 -5.61 3.86
N TRP A 350 9.95 -6.62 3.41
CA TRP A 350 10.07 -7.99 3.91
C TRP A 350 11.13 -8.78 3.14
N GLY A 351 11.18 -8.61 1.82
CA GLY A 351 12.08 -9.38 0.98
C GLY A 351 12.16 -8.92 -0.47
N PHE A 352 12.96 -9.65 -1.23
CA PHE A 352 13.26 -9.43 -2.63
C PHE A 352 13.16 -10.75 -3.37
N TYR A 353 12.35 -10.76 -4.42
CA TYR A 353 12.15 -11.87 -5.31
C TYR A 353 13.38 -12.10 -6.19
N LEU A 354 13.96 -13.29 -6.09
CA LEU A 354 15.12 -13.68 -6.91
C LEU A 354 14.70 -14.49 -8.13
N ARG A 355 13.89 -15.53 -7.93
CA ARG A 355 13.66 -16.55 -8.96
C ARG A 355 12.31 -17.24 -8.81
N ASP A 356 11.69 -17.48 -9.97
CA ASP A 356 10.58 -18.41 -10.12
C ASP A 356 11.09 -19.78 -10.55
N GLU A 357 10.47 -20.81 -9.98
CA GLU A 357 10.52 -22.20 -10.41
C GLU A 357 11.88 -22.64 -11.02
N PRO A 358 12.97 -22.65 -10.23
CA PRO A 358 14.28 -23.00 -10.76
C PRO A 358 14.43 -24.50 -11.01
N ASN A 359 14.99 -24.86 -12.16
CA ASN A 359 15.55 -26.20 -12.37
C ASN A 359 16.75 -26.43 -11.43
N SER A 360 16.98 -27.68 -10.99
CA SER A 360 18.06 -28.00 -10.04
C SER A 360 19.47 -27.68 -10.51
N SER A 361 19.69 -27.58 -11.82
CA SER A 361 20.96 -27.09 -12.38
C SER A 361 21.28 -25.63 -12.03
N LEU A 362 20.28 -24.83 -11.65
CA LEU A 362 20.45 -23.44 -11.22
C LEU A 362 20.74 -23.30 -9.72
N PHE A 363 20.55 -24.35 -8.91
CA PHE A 363 20.72 -24.25 -7.46
C PHE A 363 22.11 -23.78 -7.02
N PRO A 364 23.23 -24.18 -7.65
CA PRO A 364 24.54 -23.62 -7.30
C PRO A 364 24.64 -22.10 -7.51
N VAL A 365 24.06 -21.59 -8.60
CA VAL A 365 24.03 -20.13 -8.87
C VAL A 365 23.14 -19.41 -7.86
N LEU A 366 21.97 -19.98 -7.55
CA LEU A 366 21.07 -19.41 -6.54
C LEU A 366 21.70 -19.38 -5.14
N LYS A 367 22.48 -20.40 -4.80
CA LYS A 367 23.26 -20.41 -3.56
C LYS A 367 24.20 -19.20 -3.51
N GLU A 368 24.99 -18.98 -4.56
CA GLU A 368 25.91 -17.83 -4.64
C GLU A 368 25.15 -16.49 -4.54
N SER A 369 24.00 -16.37 -5.22
CA SER A 369 23.14 -15.17 -5.13
C SER A 369 22.57 -14.94 -3.73
N VAL A 370 22.11 -16.00 -3.05
CA VAL A 370 21.57 -15.91 -1.68
C VAL A 370 22.69 -15.54 -0.69
N GLU A 371 23.89 -16.10 -0.86
CA GLU A 371 25.07 -15.74 -0.07
C GLU A 371 25.45 -14.26 -0.30
N ALA A 372 25.52 -13.81 -1.55
CA ALA A 372 25.79 -12.41 -1.89
C ALA A 372 24.71 -11.44 -1.37
N PHE A 373 23.43 -11.84 -1.45
CA PHE A 373 22.32 -11.07 -0.89
C PHE A 373 22.46 -10.90 0.63
N ALA A 374 22.82 -11.97 1.33
CA ALA A 374 22.99 -11.97 2.79
C ALA A 374 24.15 -11.08 3.27
N GLU A 375 25.13 -10.78 2.41
CA GLU A 375 26.19 -9.80 2.72
C GLU A 375 25.66 -8.35 2.73
N CYS A 376 24.56 -8.09 2.02
CA CYS A 376 23.96 -6.76 1.89
C CYS A 376 22.80 -6.54 2.87
N SER A 377 22.03 -7.57 3.18
CA SER A 377 20.79 -7.43 3.95
C SER A 377 20.37 -8.71 4.65
N ASP A 378 19.65 -8.55 5.76
CA ASP A 378 19.03 -9.65 6.49
C ASP A 378 17.62 -10.02 5.99
N LYS A 379 17.06 -9.25 5.04
CA LYS A 379 15.75 -9.50 4.44
C LYS A 379 15.68 -10.84 3.69
N VAL A 380 14.48 -11.23 3.28
CA VAL A 380 14.26 -12.50 2.58
C VAL A 380 14.69 -12.41 1.12
N ALA A 381 15.64 -13.25 0.70
CA ALA A 381 15.89 -13.59 -0.70
C ALA A 381 14.87 -14.64 -1.17
N PHE A 382 13.73 -14.18 -1.68
CA PHE A 382 12.55 -15.01 -1.94
C PHE A 382 12.69 -15.80 -3.25
N ILE A 383 12.50 -17.12 -3.16
CA ILE A 383 12.56 -18.04 -4.30
C ILE A 383 11.34 -18.96 -4.23
N ASN A 384 10.53 -18.93 -5.31
CA ASN A 384 9.44 -19.87 -5.53
C ASN A 384 10.00 -21.12 -6.23
N ILE A 385 9.60 -22.32 -5.80
CA ILE A 385 10.01 -23.58 -6.43
C ILE A 385 8.86 -24.27 -7.12
N PHE A 386 9.19 -25.10 -8.12
CA PHE A 386 8.20 -25.89 -8.85
C PHE A 386 7.35 -26.73 -7.90
N PRO A 387 6.06 -26.94 -8.20
CA PRO A 387 5.22 -27.92 -7.52
C PRO A 387 5.35 -29.32 -8.15
N MET A 388 4.71 -30.31 -7.53
CA MET A 388 4.75 -31.73 -7.88
C MET A 388 4.29 -32.06 -9.31
N TYR A 389 3.44 -31.22 -9.92
CA TYR A 389 3.01 -31.45 -11.30
C TYR A 389 4.07 -31.10 -12.35
N ALA A 390 5.19 -30.49 -11.94
CA ALA A 390 6.29 -30.19 -12.85
C ALA A 390 6.94 -31.47 -13.38
N SER A 391 7.34 -31.44 -14.65
CA SER A 391 7.99 -32.59 -15.29
C SER A 391 9.39 -32.82 -14.71
N ARG A 392 9.93 -34.04 -14.89
CA ARG A 392 11.30 -34.36 -14.47
C ARG A 392 12.33 -33.44 -15.12
N GLU A 393 12.07 -33.02 -16.35
CA GLU A 393 12.90 -32.08 -17.09
C GLU A 393 12.85 -30.69 -16.49
N GLN A 394 11.67 -30.21 -16.05
CA GLN A 394 11.52 -28.94 -15.35
C GLN A 394 12.25 -28.95 -14.01
N LEU A 395 12.04 -30.00 -13.21
CA LEU A 395 12.69 -30.17 -11.91
C LEU A 395 14.22 -30.33 -12.04
N GLY A 396 14.69 -31.06 -13.06
CA GLY A 396 16.08 -31.53 -13.11
C GLY A 396 16.36 -32.67 -12.11
N ASN A 397 15.30 -33.29 -11.57
CA ASN A 397 15.34 -34.38 -10.61
C ASN A 397 14.38 -35.50 -11.04
N ARG A 398 14.53 -36.70 -10.45
CA ARG A 398 13.68 -37.84 -10.80
C ARG A 398 12.33 -37.78 -10.09
N THR A 399 12.30 -37.19 -8.88
CA THR A 399 11.09 -37.00 -8.07
C THR A 399 11.01 -35.56 -7.56
N TYR A 400 9.80 -35.17 -7.14
CA TYR A 400 9.54 -33.87 -6.54
C TYR A 400 10.27 -33.71 -5.19
N ASN A 401 10.13 -34.66 -4.27
CA ASN A 401 10.87 -34.64 -3.01
C ASN A 401 12.41 -34.51 -3.18
N GLU A 402 13.02 -35.19 -4.17
CA GLU A 402 14.46 -35.01 -4.47
C GLU A 402 14.79 -33.55 -4.84
N HIS A 403 13.92 -32.89 -5.60
CA HIS A 403 14.07 -31.49 -5.99
C HIS A 403 14.00 -30.56 -4.77
N VAL A 404 12.98 -30.72 -3.93
CA VAL A 404 12.79 -29.91 -2.70
C VAL A 404 13.98 -30.07 -1.76
N VAL A 405 14.37 -31.32 -1.44
CA VAL A 405 15.49 -31.60 -0.53
C VAL A 405 16.79 -31.03 -1.07
N GLN A 406 17.08 -31.24 -2.36
CA GLN A 406 18.30 -30.71 -2.98
C GLN A 406 18.32 -29.18 -2.96
N PHE A 407 17.18 -28.52 -3.23
CA PHE A 407 17.06 -27.06 -3.18
C PHE A 407 17.40 -26.54 -1.78
N LEU A 408 16.72 -27.04 -0.75
CA LEU A 408 16.92 -26.58 0.63
C LEU A 408 18.34 -26.84 1.13
N ASP A 409 18.93 -27.99 0.81
CA ASP A 409 20.29 -28.35 1.24
C ASP A 409 21.38 -27.52 0.51
N THR A 410 21.14 -27.15 -0.74
CA THR A 410 22.09 -26.42 -1.58
C THR A 410 22.00 -24.92 -1.36
N VAL A 411 20.79 -24.36 -1.50
CA VAL A 411 20.53 -22.91 -1.50
C VAL A 411 20.40 -22.37 -0.09
N LYS A 412 19.89 -23.16 0.87
CA LYS A 412 19.69 -22.79 2.28
C LYS A 412 18.95 -21.45 2.44
N PRO A 413 17.77 -21.29 1.84
CA PRO A 413 17.04 -20.03 1.90
C PRO A 413 16.54 -19.76 3.33
N LYS A 414 16.36 -18.49 3.68
CA LYS A 414 15.67 -18.08 4.92
C LYS A 414 14.16 -18.33 4.86
N TRP A 415 13.61 -18.44 3.66
CA TRP A 415 12.20 -18.62 3.37
C TRP A 415 12.05 -19.16 1.95
N THR A 416 11.07 -20.04 1.69
CA THR A 416 10.77 -20.50 0.33
C THR A 416 9.26 -20.60 0.08
N SER A 417 8.85 -20.81 -1.17
CA SER A 417 7.44 -20.99 -1.51
C SER A 417 7.23 -22.04 -2.59
N VAL A 418 5.98 -22.50 -2.72
CA VAL A 418 5.52 -23.35 -3.82
C VAL A 418 4.12 -22.92 -4.26
N ASP A 419 3.83 -23.02 -5.56
CA ASP A 419 2.53 -22.72 -6.12
C ASP A 419 1.80 -23.98 -6.62
N ILE A 420 0.99 -24.58 -5.74
CA ILE A 420 0.22 -25.78 -6.05
C ILE A 420 -1.28 -25.47 -6.08
N TYR A 421 -1.86 -25.43 -7.28
CA TYR A 421 -3.26 -25.01 -7.49
C TYR A 421 -4.25 -26.18 -7.55
N PRO A 422 -5.10 -26.40 -6.54
CA PRO A 422 -5.92 -27.61 -6.43
C PRO A 422 -7.22 -27.58 -7.23
N LEU A 423 -7.75 -26.41 -7.60
CA LEU A 423 -9.15 -26.28 -8.01
C LEU A 423 -9.33 -26.41 -9.53
N ASN A 424 -9.59 -27.63 -10.00
CA ASN A 424 -9.96 -27.88 -11.38
C ASN A 424 -11.50 -27.89 -11.54
N VAL A 425 -11.96 -27.64 -12.77
CA VAL A 425 -13.39 -27.78 -13.12
C VAL A 425 -13.89 -29.21 -12.88
N SER A 426 -13.02 -30.21 -13.06
CA SER A 426 -13.34 -31.63 -12.88
C SER A 426 -13.18 -32.14 -11.45
N GLY A 427 -12.83 -31.28 -10.48
CA GLY A 427 -12.57 -31.67 -9.09
C GLY A 427 -11.21 -31.20 -8.59
N LEU A 428 -10.82 -31.67 -7.40
CA LEU A 428 -9.55 -31.31 -6.77
C LEU A 428 -8.37 -32.07 -7.39
N TYR A 429 -7.18 -31.47 -7.36
CA TYR A 429 -5.96 -32.14 -7.81
C TYR A 429 -5.56 -33.27 -6.85
N ASP A 430 -5.53 -34.51 -7.36
CA ASP A 430 -5.23 -35.72 -6.59
C ASP A 430 -3.90 -35.66 -5.80
N GLY A 431 -2.91 -34.88 -6.26
CA GLY A 431 -1.61 -34.76 -5.61
C GLY A 431 -1.50 -33.62 -4.58
N TYR A 432 -2.59 -32.94 -4.21
CA TYR A 432 -2.51 -31.71 -3.43
C TYR A 432 -1.86 -31.88 -2.05
N CYS A 433 -2.42 -32.70 -1.17
CA CYS A 433 -1.81 -32.93 0.16
C CYS A 433 -0.48 -33.66 0.05
N LYS A 434 -0.27 -34.49 -0.99
CA LYS A 434 1.02 -35.12 -1.25
C LYS A 434 2.12 -34.10 -1.55
N ASN A 435 1.80 -33.07 -2.34
CA ASN A 435 2.70 -31.95 -2.59
C ASN A 435 3.03 -31.21 -1.29
N LEU A 436 2.00 -30.85 -0.52
CA LEU A 436 2.18 -30.13 0.75
C LEU A 436 3.02 -30.94 1.74
N ASP A 437 2.82 -32.26 1.82
CA ASP A 437 3.64 -33.17 2.63
C ASP A 437 5.11 -33.21 2.17
N GLU A 438 5.34 -33.49 0.89
CA GLU A 438 6.71 -33.57 0.32
C GLU A 438 7.47 -32.25 0.38
N PHE A 439 6.77 -31.11 0.48
CA PHE A 439 7.35 -29.78 0.63
C PHE A 439 7.55 -29.38 2.11
N ALA A 440 6.50 -29.49 2.93
CA ALA A 440 6.51 -29.03 4.31
C ALA A 440 7.40 -29.88 5.21
N THR A 441 7.49 -31.19 4.97
CA THR A 441 8.33 -32.09 5.76
C THR A 441 9.82 -31.69 5.76
N PRO A 442 10.49 -31.55 4.61
CA PRO A 442 11.89 -31.14 4.60
C PRO A 442 12.10 -29.68 5.03
N CYS A 443 11.11 -28.78 4.87
CA CYS A 443 11.16 -27.42 5.42
C CYS A 443 11.16 -27.45 6.95
N ARG A 444 10.23 -28.20 7.56
CA ARG A 444 10.13 -28.40 9.00
C ARG A 444 11.36 -29.06 9.61
N GLU A 445 11.98 -30.03 8.93
CA GLU A 445 13.24 -30.65 9.37
C GLU A 445 14.42 -29.67 9.43
N ARG A 446 14.33 -28.54 8.72
CA ARG A 446 15.38 -27.53 8.58
C ARG A 446 15.03 -26.21 9.25
N ASP A 447 13.87 -26.14 9.92
CA ASP A 447 13.31 -24.91 10.50
C ASP A 447 13.24 -23.75 9.47
N ILE A 448 12.88 -24.07 8.23
CA ILE A 448 12.71 -23.08 7.15
C ILE A 448 11.21 -22.76 7.02
N PRO A 449 10.79 -21.51 7.26
CA PRO A 449 9.41 -21.09 7.03
C PRO A 449 9.08 -21.06 5.54
N PHE A 450 7.79 -21.21 5.22
CA PHE A 450 7.37 -21.27 3.81
C PHE A 450 6.00 -20.67 3.52
N SER A 451 5.83 -20.26 2.26
CA SER A 451 4.55 -19.81 1.70
C SER A 451 3.96 -20.84 0.74
N VAL A 452 2.64 -20.81 0.58
CA VAL A 452 1.96 -21.52 -0.49
C VAL A 452 1.07 -20.55 -1.27
N TYR A 453 1.15 -20.60 -2.61
CA TYR A 453 0.22 -19.83 -3.43
C TYR A 453 -1.17 -20.48 -3.45
N LEU A 454 -2.20 -19.66 -3.23
CA LEU A 454 -3.60 -20.01 -3.36
C LEU A 454 -4.09 -19.74 -4.78
N GLN A 455 -4.92 -20.65 -5.30
CA GLN A 455 -5.69 -20.35 -6.50
C GLN A 455 -6.81 -19.39 -6.11
N SER A 456 -6.63 -18.09 -6.36
CA SER A 456 -7.67 -17.06 -6.17
C SER A 456 -8.29 -16.58 -7.49
N VAL A 457 -7.78 -17.04 -8.62
CA VAL A 457 -8.29 -16.73 -9.96
C VAL A 457 -8.40 -18.00 -10.84
N SER A 458 -9.27 -17.96 -11.85
CA SER A 458 -9.23 -18.92 -12.96
C SER A 458 -8.30 -18.37 -14.04
N PHE A 459 -7.24 -19.09 -14.35
CA PHE A 459 -6.22 -18.72 -15.35
C PHE A 459 -6.19 -19.66 -16.56
N ALA A 460 -7.05 -20.67 -16.58
CA ALA A 460 -7.19 -21.62 -17.68
C ALA A 460 -8.60 -22.21 -17.67
N SER A 461 -9.07 -22.68 -18.83
CA SER A 461 -10.40 -23.32 -18.97
C SER A 461 -10.58 -24.58 -18.11
N SER A 462 -9.49 -25.23 -17.70
CA SER A 462 -9.48 -26.37 -16.78
C SER A 462 -9.54 -25.96 -15.30
N LYS A 463 -9.32 -24.69 -14.98
CA LYS A 463 -9.28 -24.14 -13.62
C LYS A 463 -10.59 -23.45 -13.29
N ARG A 464 -11.24 -23.83 -12.18
CA ARG A 464 -12.50 -23.20 -11.78
C ARG A 464 -12.26 -21.84 -11.14
N THR A 465 -13.23 -20.94 -11.26
CA THR A 465 -13.24 -19.67 -10.54
C THR A 465 -13.50 -19.94 -9.04
N PRO A 466 -12.61 -19.51 -8.13
CA PRO A 466 -12.76 -19.78 -6.70
C PRO A 466 -13.95 -19.04 -6.06
N SER A 467 -14.67 -19.74 -5.20
CA SER A 467 -15.65 -19.21 -4.25
C SER A 467 -15.00 -18.82 -2.91
N ARG A 468 -15.74 -18.17 -1.99
CA ARG A 468 -15.26 -17.94 -0.60
C ARG A 468 -14.81 -19.24 0.07
N ARG A 469 -15.62 -20.30 -0.05
CA ARG A 469 -15.32 -21.64 0.47
C ARG A 469 -14.00 -22.19 -0.05
N ASP A 470 -13.73 -21.98 -1.34
CA ASP A 470 -12.48 -22.44 -1.96
C ASP A 470 -11.25 -21.72 -1.40
N LEU A 471 -11.36 -20.42 -1.14
CA LEU A 471 -10.27 -19.64 -0.55
C LEU A 471 -9.99 -20.08 0.89
N GLU A 472 -11.05 -20.18 1.69
CA GLU A 472 -10.97 -20.58 3.10
C GLU A 472 -10.39 -22.00 3.26
N TRP A 473 -10.89 -22.95 2.48
CA TRP A 473 -10.44 -24.34 2.52
C TRP A 473 -8.95 -24.48 2.19
N GLN A 474 -8.46 -23.77 1.17
CA GLN A 474 -7.05 -23.83 0.81
C GLN A 474 -6.17 -23.29 1.95
N ILE A 475 -6.56 -22.20 2.63
CA ILE A 475 -5.80 -21.66 3.77
C ILE A 475 -5.75 -22.67 4.91
N TRP A 476 -6.88 -23.26 5.28
CA TRP A 476 -6.92 -24.28 6.33
C TRP A 476 -6.05 -25.50 5.98
N CYS A 477 -6.04 -25.93 4.72
CA CYS A 477 -5.17 -27.01 4.26
C CYS A 477 -3.69 -26.65 4.43
N ILE A 478 -3.23 -25.53 3.88
CA ILE A 478 -1.81 -25.17 3.97
C ILE A 478 -1.38 -24.89 5.41
N LYS A 479 -2.27 -24.31 6.23
CA LYS A 479 -1.99 -24.07 7.66
C LYS A 479 -1.83 -25.38 8.41
N SER A 480 -2.63 -26.40 8.09
CA SER A 480 -2.50 -27.75 8.68
C SER A 480 -1.12 -28.40 8.42
N PHE A 481 -0.50 -28.07 7.29
CA PHE A 481 0.87 -28.50 6.96
C PHE A 481 1.97 -27.58 7.53
N GLY A 482 1.59 -26.48 8.18
CA GLY A 482 2.52 -25.55 8.82
C GLY A 482 2.97 -24.37 7.96
N SER A 483 2.23 -24.01 6.91
CA SER A 483 2.54 -22.81 6.11
C SER A 483 2.47 -21.55 6.96
N ASP A 484 3.47 -20.69 6.81
CA ASP A 484 3.56 -19.38 7.48
C ASP A 484 2.88 -18.28 6.66
N GLU A 485 2.64 -18.53 5.37
CA GLU A 485 2.01 -17.55 4.48
C GLU A 485 1.09 -18.18 3.42
N ALA A 486 -0.02 -17.53 3.14
CA ALA A 486 -0.85 -17.72 1.96
C ALA A 486 -0.61 -16.60 0.93
N ILE A 487 -0.28 -16.94 -0.32
CA ILE A 487 -0.10 -15.95 -1.39
C ILE A 487 -1.26 -16.05 -2.40
N TYR A 488 -2.08 -15.02 -2.52
CA TYR A 488 -3.22 -15.02 -3.44
C TYR A 488 -2.76 -14.79 -4.88
N PHE A 489 -2.84 -15.82 -5.73
CA PHE A 489 -2.60 -15.72 -7.17
C PHE A 489 -3.94 -15.64 -7.92
N THR A 490 -4.40 -14.46 -8.35
CA THR A 490 -3.76 -13.12 -8.20
C THR A 490 -4.68 -12.10 -7.52
N TYR A 491 -4.09 -11.01 -7.04
CA TYR A 491 -4.82 -9.84 -6.54
C TYR A 491 -5.37 -9.00 -7.70
N MET A 492 -4.51 -8.43 -8.54
CA MET A 492 -4.94 -7.76 -9.79
C MET A 492 -5.04 -8.77 -10.93
N THR A 493 -5.94 -8.50 -11.87
CA THR A 493 -6.10 -9.32 -13.08
C THR A 493 -4.92 -9.07 -14.03
N PRO A 494 -4.04 -10.06 -14.28
CA PRO A 494 -2.90 -9.84 -15.15
C PRO A 494 -3.34 -9.67 -16.61
N TYR A 495 -2.59 -8.90 -17.39
CA TYR A 495 -2.66 -8.96 -18.84
C TYR A 495 -1.71 -10.06 -19.33
N SER A 496 -2.24 -11.16 -19.83
CA SER A 496 -1.45 -12.29 -20.33
C SER A 496 -1.87 -12.69 -21.73
N SER A 497 -0.89 -13.00 -22.58
CA SER A 497 -1.12 -13.69 -23.85
C SER A 497 -0.95 -15.20 -23.74
N ALA A 498 -0.44 -15.69 -22.59
CA ALA A 498 -0.15 -17.10 -22.34
C ALA A 498 -1.29 -17.80 -21.57
N GLU A 499 -1.93 -17.09 -20.64
CA GLU A 499 -3.01 -17.59 -19.80
C GLU A 499 -4.36 -16.94 -20.13
N ASP A 500 -5.44 -17.66 -19.85
CA ASP A 500 -6.82 -17.18 -19.98
C ASP A 500 -7.34 -16.72 -18.61
N PHE A 501 -6.78 -15.61 -18.11
CA PHE A 501 -7.23 -15.01 -16.85
C PHE A 501 -8.67 -14.54 -16.95
N LYS A 502 -9.51 -15.01 -16.02
CA LYS A 502 -10.75 -14.33 -15.63
C LYS A 502 -10.42 -13.26 -14.61
N ASP A 503 -11.40 -12.39 -14.34
CA ASP A 503 -11.24 -11.34 -13.33
C ASP A 503 -10.68 -11.94 -12.02
N ALA A 504 -9.68 -11.28 -11.44
CA ALA A 504 -9.04 -11.63 -10.18
C ALA A 504 -9.80 -10.99 -9.00
N LEU A 505 -9.13 -10.58 -7.93
CA LEU A 505 -9.79 -9.82 -6.86
C LEU A 505 -10.13 -8.40 -7.35
N ILE A 506 -9.19 -7.75 -8.03
CA ILE A 506 -9.36 -6.48 -8.75
C ILE A 506 -9.38 -6.76 -10.25
N ASP A 507 -10.40 -6.27 -10.95
CA ASP A 507 -10.55 -6.44 -12.40
C ASP A 507 -9.66 -5.47 -13.21
N HIS A 508 -9.75 -5.53 -14.55
CA HIS A 508 -9.00 -4.64 -15.44
C HIS A 508 -9.49 -3.17 -15.41
N ASP A 509 -10.68 -2.92 -14.87
CA ASP A 509 -11.23 -1.56 -14.67
C ASP A 509 -10.83 -0.99 -13.28
N LEU A 510 -9.97 -1.71 -12.53
CA LEU A 510 -9.50 -1.38 -11.19
C LEU A 510 -10.59 -1.41 -10.11
N GLU A 511 -11.66 -2.15 -10.36
CA GLU A 511 -12.79 -2.28 -9.44
C GLU A 511 -12.76 -3.61 -8.67
N LYS A 512 -13.31 -3.56 -7.45
CA LYS A 512 -13.39 -4.71 -6.56
C LYS A 512 -14.42 -5.71 -7.08
N THR A 513 -14.00 -6.95 -7.30
CA THR A 513 -14.92 -8.05 -7.64
C THR A 513 -15.47 -8.73 -6.37
N ASN A 514 -16.44 -9.64 -6.53
CA ASN A 514 -16.92 -10.47 -5.40
C ASN A 514 -15.80 -11.23 -4.69
N ARG A 515 -14.73 -11.62 -5.41
CA ARG A 515 -13.59 -12.34 -4.80
C ARG A 515 -12.78 -11.47 -3.86
N TRP A 516 -12.74 -10.15 -4.07
CA TRP A 516 -12.11 -9.23 -3.13
C TRP A 516 -12.85 -9.28 -1.78
N PHE A 517 -14.18 -9.25 -1.79
CA PHE A 517 -14.98 -9.36 -0.57
C PHE A 517 -14.88 -10.76 0.09
N TYR A 518 -14.72 -11.81 -0.71
CA TYR A 518 -14.44 -13.15 -0.19
C TYR A 518 -13.09 -13.20 0.52
N ALA A 519 -12.04 -12.66 -0.10
CA ALA A 519 -10.72 -12.57 0.50
C ALA A 519 -10.75 -11.74 1.79
N GLN A 520 -11.44 -10.59 1.79
CA GLN A 520 -11.61 -9.75 2.98
C GLN A 520 -12.24 -10.53 4.14
N SER A 521 -13.35 -11.24 3.90
CA SER A 521 -14.00 -12.06 4.93
C SER A 521 -13.04 -13.11 5.49
N VAL A 522 -12.39 -13.88 4.61
CA VAL A 522 -11.50 -14.97 5.01
C VAL A 522 -10.28 -14.44 5.77
N ASN A 523 -9.62 -13.41 5.26
CA ASN A 523 -8.46 -12.80 5.90
C ASN A 523 -8.80 -12.23 7.29
N SER A 524 -9.98 -11.64 7.45
CA SER A 524 -10.44 -11.10 8.74
C SER A 524 -10.71 -12.21 9.76
N GLU A 525 -11.16 -13.38 9.33
CA GLU A 525 -11.34 -14.52 10.23
C GLU A 525 -9.98 -15.06 10.69
N PHE A 526 -9.02 -15.20 9.78
CA PHE A 526 -7.68 -15.68 10.11
C PHE A 526 -6.87 -14.70 10.96
N SER A 527 -7.10 -13.39 10.85
CA SER A 527 -6.43 -12.41 11.72
C SER A 527 -6.86 -12.54 13.19
N VAL A 528 -8.10 -12.96 13.47
CA VAL A 528 -8.55 -13.27 14.84
C VAL A 528 -7.78 -14.46 15.43
N TYR A 529 -7.38 -15.41 14.60
CA TYR A 529 -6.67 -16.61 15.04
C TYR A 529 -5.16 -16.41 15.21
N ASP A 530 -4.62 -15.26 14.78
CA ASP A 530 -3.17 -15.04 14.71
C ASP A 530 -2.49 -15.14 16.08
N GLU A 531 -3.07 -14.51 17.11
CA GLU A 531 -2.56 -14.61 18.47
C GLU A 531 -2.55 -16.08 18.95
N ALA A 532 -3.60 -16.84 18.60
CA ALA A 532 -3.70 -18.25 18.95
C ALA A 532 -2.64 -19.09 18.26
N PHE A 533 -2.45 -18.92 16.95
CA PHE A 533 -1.39 -19.60 16.21
C PHE A 533 0.01 -19.24 16.72
N SER A 534 0.25 -17.99 17.13
CA SER A 534 1.54 -17.52 17.64
C SER A 534 2.03 -18.28 18.88
N ARG A 535 1.11 -18.87 19.67
CA ARG A 535 1.43 -19.71 20.84
C ARG A 535 2.00 -21.08 20.48
N TYR A 536 1.76 -21.54 19.25
CA TYR A 536 2.11 -22.88 18.77
C TYR A 536 3.12 -22.82 17.63
N LYS A 537 4.34 -22.41 17.97
CA LYS A 537 5.44 -22.13 17.03
C LYS A 537 5.92 -23.34 16.24
N ARG A 538 5.59 -24.56 16.65
CA ARG A 538 6.10 -25.78 16.01
C ARG A 538 4.96 -26.59 15.39
N ASN A 539 4.89 -26.63 14.07
CA ASN A 539 4.11 -27.65 13.36
C ASN A 539 4.78 -29.03 13.56
N LEU A 540 4.01 -30.05 13.91
CA LEU A 540 4.49 -31.43 14.11
C LEU A 540 4.28 -32.30 12.86
N GLY A 541 3.40 -31.87 11.97
CA GLY A 541 2.95 -32.61 10.79
C GLY A 541 1.43 -32.67 10.72
N ALA A 542 0.91 -33.40 9.73
CA ALA A 542 -0.51 -33.58 9.52
C ALA A 542 -0.85 -35.06 9.35
N PHE A 543 -2.12 -35.41 9.53
CA PHE A 543 -2.67 -36.71 9.15
C PHE A 543 -4.08 -36.56 8.58
N SER A 544 -4.52 -37.54 7.80
CA SER A 544 -5.88 -37.58 7.27
C SER A 544 -6.69 -38.76 7.78
N LEU A 545 -8.00 -38.56 7.87
CA LEU A 545 -8.97 -39.59 8.23
C LEU A 545 -9.91 -39.85 7.07
N ASN A 546 -10.36 -41.10 6.92
CA ASN A 546 -11.35 -41.54 5.94
C ASN A 546 -11.07 -41.09 4.50
N ALA A 547 -9.79 -40.94 4.13
CA ALA A 547 -9.41 -40.66 2.76
C ALA A 547 -9.75 -41.87 1.86
N ASP A 548 -10.57 -41.66 0.84
CA ASP A 548 -11.04 -42.71 -0.06
C ASP A 548 -10.75 -42.39 -1.54
N GLY A 549 -11.33 -43.17 -2.46
CA GLY A 549 -11.15 -42.99 -3.89
C GLY A 549 -11.71 -41.68 -4.46
N LYS A 550 -12.59 -40.97 -3.72
CA LYS A 550 -13.16 -39.67 -4.08
C LYS A 550 -12.38 -38.50 -3.46
N SER A 551 -11.66 -38.72 -2.37
CA SER A 551 -10.82 -37.72 -1.71
C SER A 551 -9.32 -37.98 -1.93
N LYS A 552 -8.92 -38.37 -3.14
CA LYS A 552 -7.51 -38.72 -3.44
C LYS A 552 -6.52 -37.59 -3.15
N PHE A 553 -6.97 -36.34 -3.30
CA PHE A 553 -6.20 -35.14 -2.94
C PHE A 553 -5.70 -35.12 -1.48
N LEU A 554 -6.31 -35.94 -0.61
CA LEU A 554 -6.04 -36.05 0.83
C LEU A 554 -5.01 -37.16 1.15
N ILE A 555 -4.53 -37.91 0.16
CA ILE A 555 -3.59 -39.03 0.34
C ILE A 555 -2.15 -38.50 0.30
N PHE A 556 -1.39 -38.77 1.36
CA PHE A 556 0.04 -38.44 1.48
C PHE A 556 0.76 -39.45 2.40
N GLU A 557 2.10 -39.46 2.37
CA GLU A 557 2.90 -40.56 2.94
C GLU A 557 3.23 -40.35 4.41
N ASN A 558 3.65 -39.14 4.81
CA ASN A 558 4.08 -38.88 6.20
C ASN A 558 2.91 -38.52 7.12
N GLN A 559 2.08 -39.52 7.46
CA GLN A 559 1.00 -39.38 8.43
C GLN A 559 1.56 -39.21 9.85
N PHE A 560 1.32 -38.05 10.48
CA PHE A 560 1.77 -37.78 11.85
C PHE A 560 0.97 -38.60 12.89
N ASP A 561 1.67 -39.20 13.84
CA ASP A 561 1.05 -39.92 14.96
C ASP A 561 0.75 -38.97 16.13
N ALA A 562 -0.50 -38.52 16.21
CA ALA A 562 -1.00 -37.65 17.27
C ALA A 562 -1.49 -38.39 18.53
N SER A 563 -1.30 -39.71 18.64
CA SER A 563 -1.84 -40.52 19.75
C SER A 563 -1.36 -40.09 21.15
N GLY A 564 -0.29 -39.30 21.22
CA GLY A 564 0.21 -38.70 22.46
C GLY A 564 -0.73 -37.66 23.08
N PHE A 565 -1.57 -36.98 22.29
CA PHE A 565 -2.47 -35.91 22.77
C PHE A 565 -3.88 -35.96 22.16
N ILE A 566 -4.10 -36.73 21.08
CA ILE A 566 -5.43 -37.07 20.55
C ILE A 566 -5.66 -38.56 20.77
N LYS A 567 -6.56 -38.93 21.68
CA LYS A 567 -6.81 -40.33 22.03
C LYS A 567 -7.66 -41.04 20.99
N GLU A 568 -8.70 -40.37 20.50
CA GLU A 568 -9.64 -40.94 19.54
C GLU A 568 -10.39 -39.84 18.78
N ILE A 569 -10.61 -40.07 17.48
CA ILE A 569 -11.52 -39.29 16.64
C ILE A 569 -12.52 -40.25 15.99
N LYS A 570 -13.81 -39.95 16.12
CA LYS A 570 -14.91 -40.68 15.47
C LYS A 570 -15.57 -39.77 14.44
N THR A 571 -15.51 -40.16 13.18
CA THR A 571 -16.19 -39.49 12.07
C THR A 571 -16.32 -40.46 10.89
N ASP A 572 -17.33 -40.25 10.05
CA ASP A 572 -17.48 -40.92 8.76
C ASP A 572 -16.96 -40.05 7.60
N ASN A 573 -16.61 -38.78 7.87
CA ASN A 573 -16.20 -37.81 6.87
C ASN A 573 -14.68 -37.84 6.64
N PRO A 574 -14.22 -37.53 5.41
CA PRO A 574 -12.83 -37.23 5.13
C PRO A 574 -12.39 -35.94 5.84
N LEU A 575 -11.34 -36.02 6.65
CA LEU A 575 -10.81 -34.89 7.41
C LEU A 575 -9.29 -34.76 7.22
N LEU A 576 -8.79 -33.53 7.22
CA LEU A 576 -7.37 -33.21 7.38
C LEU A 576 -7.14 -32.63 8.78
N ILE A 577 -6.13 -33.13 9.49
CA ILE A 577 -5.76 -32.67 10.83
C ILE A 577 -4.30 -32.23 10.82
N GLY A 578 -4.03 -30.96 11.12
CA GLY A 578 -2.68 -30.44 11.35
C GLY A 578 -2.37 -30.41 12.84
N CYS A 579 -1.15 -30.75 13.24
CA CYS A 579 -0.76 -30.86 14.64
C CYS A 579 0.32 -29.86 15.01
N PHE A 580 0.22 -29.25 16.19
CA PHE A 580 1.14 -28.21 16.65
C PHE A 580 1.52 -28.39 18.12
N GLU A 581 2.73 -27.97 18.43
CA GLU A 581 3.29 -27.90 19.78
C GLU A 581 3.62 -26.44 20.13
N GLY A 582 3.20 -26.03 21.32
CA GLY A 582 3.50 -24.73 21.91
C GLY A 582 4.50 -24.83 23.06
N GLU A 583 4.64 -23.76 23.81
CA GLU A 583 5.55 -23.73 24.96
C GLU A 583 5.10 -24.70 26.07
N ASN A 584 6.07 -25.23 26.82
CA ASN A 584 5.83 -26.18 27.92
C ASN A 584 5.12 -27.49 27.52
N GLY A 585 5.14 -27.86 26.23
CA GLY A 585 4.49 -29.07 25.73
C GLY A 585 2.97 -28.95 25.64
N SER A 586 2.42 -27.73 25.53
CA SER A 586 1.02 -27.55 25.14
C SER A 586 0.82 -28.00 23.69
N HIS A 587 -0.36 -28.51 23.39
CA HIS A 587 -0.67 -29.04 22.05
C HIS A 587 -1.93 -28.36 21.50
N ALA A 588 -1.94 -28.17 20.18
CA ALA A 588 -3.11 -27.74 19.44
C ALA A 588 -3.19 -28.48 18.11
N PHE A 589 -4.35 -28.42 17.47
CA PHE A 589 -4.55 -29.03 16.17
C PHE A 589 -5.57 -28.24 15.34
N THR A 590 -5.46 -28.34 14.03
CA THR A 590 -6.52 -27.93 13.10
C THR A 590 -7.38 -29.13 12.73
N VAL A 591 -8.64 -28.90 12.36
CA VAL A 591 -9.48 -29.91 11.70
C VAL A 591 -10.12 -29.25 10.49
N VAL A 592 -10.03 -29.87 9.31
CA VAL A 592 -10.59 -29.35 8.06
C VAL A 592 -11.57 -30.35 7.49
N ASN A 593 -12.77 -29.87 7.11
CA ASN A 593 -13.74 -30.67 6.38
C ASN A 593 -13.29 -30.83 4.92
N CYS A 594 -12.93 -32.04 4.55
CA CYS A 594 -12.45 -32.40 3.21
C CYS A 594 -13.48 -33.17 2.38
N ASN A 595 -14.78 -33.00 2.66
CA ASN A 595 -15.83 -33.44 1.73
C ASN A 595 -15.66 -32.73 0.37
N ASP A 596 -16.34 -33.24 -0.66
CA ASP A 596 -16.34 -32.63 -1.98
C ASP A 596 -16.84 -31.17 -1.91
N LEU A 597 -15.97 -30.22 -2.22
CA LEU A 597 -16.25 -28.77 -2.14
C LEU A 597 -17.40 -28.32 -3.05
N GLN A 598 -17.79 -29.13 -4.04
CA GLN A 598 -18.94 -28.86 -4.91
C GLN A 598 -20.27 -29.28 -4.28
N GLN A 599 -20.25 -29.87 -3.09
CA GLN A 599 -21.43 -30.28 -2.33
C GLN A 599 -21.57 -29.41 -1.07
N GLU A 600 -22.69 -29.55 -0.37
CA GLU A 600 -22.96 -28.82 0.89
C GLU A 600 -22.97 -29.78 2.09
N GLU A 601 -22.04 -30.73 2.07
CA GLU A 601 -21.93 -31.76 3.12
C GLU A 601 -21.13 -31.27 4.33
N LYS A 602 -21.82 -31.13 5.45
CA LYS A 602 -21.17 -30.89 6.76
C LYS A 602 -20.40 -32.13 7.20
N ALA A 603 -19.35 -31.91 7.98
CA ALA A 603 -18.66 -32.97 8.70
C ALA A 603 -19.05 -32.90 10.18
N GLU A 604 -19.44 -34.05 10.73
CA GLU A 604 -19.60 -34.23 12.17
C GLU A 604 -18.48 -35.12 12.68
N LEU A 605 -17.85 -34.69 13.78
CA LEU A 605 -16.85 -35.50 14.47
C LEU A 605 -17.01 -35.44 15.98
N LYS A 606 -16.62 -36.53 16.63
CA LYS A 606 -16.40 -36.60 18.07
C LYS A 606 -14.93 -36.83 18.34
N ILE A 607 -14.31 -35.97 19.13
CA ILE A 607 -12.88 -36.04 19.46
C ILE A 607 -12.67 -36.18 20.97
N ASN A 608 -11.76 -37.08 21.36
CA ASN A 608 -11.34 -37.26 22.76
C ASN A 608 -9.85 -36.90 22.89
N VAL A 609 -9.59 -35.78 23.56
CA VAL A 609 -8.24 -35.35 23.94
C VAL A 609 -7.97 -35.50 25.44
N GLY A 610 -8.97 -35.95 26.21
CA GLY A 610 -8.88 -36.06 27.67
C GLY A 610 -8.95 -34.73 28.44
N ALA A 611 -9.27 -33.63 27.78
CA ALA A 611 -9.41 -32.29 28.34
C ALA A 611 -10.50 -31.50 27.59
N SER A 612 -10.82 -30.30 28.08
CA SER A 612 -11.61 -29.31 27.31
C SER A 612 -10.79 -28.72 26.15
N LEU A 613 -11.48 -28.24 25.12
CA LEU A 613 -10.87 -27.52 23.99
C LEU A 613 -11.26 -26.05 24.02
N THR A 614 -10.32 -25.18 23.69
CA THR A 614 -10.63 -23.83 23.20
C THR A 614 -10.65 -23.88 21.67
N VAL A 615 -11.79 -23.60 21.06
CA VAL A 615 -12.08 -23.79 19.65
C VAL A 615 -12.28 -22.43 18.99
N TRP A 616 -11.48 -22.18 17.96
CA TRP A 616 -11.52 -21.01 17.10
C TRP A 616 -12.17 -21.41 15.77
N GLN A 617 -13.34 -20.82 15.50
CA GLN A 617 -14.22 -21.20 14.38
C GLN A 617 -15.06 -19.98 13.95
N ASN A 618 -15.17 -19.74 12.64
CA ASN A 618 -15.94 -18.63 12.05
C ASN A 618 -15.64 -17.23 12.63
N GLY A 619 -14.38 -16.95 12.95
CA GLY A 619 -13.93 -15.67 13.50
C GLY A 619 -14.23 -15.48 14.99
N ASP A 620 -14.70 -16.53 15.67
CA ASP A 620 -15.05 -16.51 17.10
C ASP A 620 -14.30 -17.59 17.89
N THR A 621 -14.27 -17.44 19.22
CA THR A 621 -13.67 -18.40 20.16
C THR A 621 -14.70 -18.94 21.15
N SER A 622 -14.61 -20.24 21.46
CA SER A 622 -15.46 -20.89 22.45
C SER A 622 -14.73 -21.99 23.21
N THR A 623 -15.12 -22.26 24.45
CA THR A 623 -14.60 -23.41 25.22
C THR A 623 -15.61 -24.55 25.23
N LEU A 624 -15.20 -25.71 24.72
CA LEU A 624 -16.02 -26.91 24.69
C LEU A 624 -15.52 -27.93 25.72
N ASN A 625 -16.45 -28.46 26.51
CA ASN A 625 -16.16 -29.46 27.53
C ASN A 625 -16.51 -30.86 27.02
N PRO A 626 -15.75 -31.89 27.41
CA PRO A 626 -16.07 -33.27 27.05
C PRO A 626 -17.40 -33.72 27.68
N ASP A 627 -18.11 -34.59 26.98
CA ASP A 627 -19.29 -35.29 27.48
C ASP A 627 -18.92 -36.37 28.51
N SER A 628 -19.90 -37.13 29.00
CA SER A 628 -19.68 -38.20 29.98
C SER A 628 -18.81 -39.35 29.47
N GLU A 629 -18.64 -39.48 28.16
CA GLU A 629 -17.77 -40.48 27.50
C GLU A 629 -16.38 -39.90 27.16
N GLY A 630 -16.13 -38.63 27.48
CA GLY A 630 -14.86 -37.94 27.24
C GLY A 630 -14.76 -37.30 25.85
N PHE A 631 -15.85 -37.20 25.09
CA PHE A 631 -15.84 -36.67 23.73
C PHE A 631 -16.34 -35.23 23.65
N ILE A 632 -15.72 -34.45 22.78
CA ILE A 632 -16.20 -33.14 22.33
C ILE A 632 -16.74 -33.31 20.91
N THR A 633 -17.92 -32.76 20.65
CA THR A 633 -18.55 -32.81 19.31
C THR A 633 -18.27 -31.52 18.58
N LEU A 634 -17.81 -31.63 17.33
CA LEU A 634 -17.60 -30.51 16.42
C LEU A 634 -18.43 -30.73 15.15
N THR A 635 -18.94 -29.65 14.57
CA THR A 635 -19.63 -29.64 13.29
C THR A 635 -18.98 -28.58 12.42
N LEU A 636 -18.55 -28.98 11.22
CA LEU A 636 -17.89 -28.12 10.26
C LEU A 636 -18.71 -28.09 8.98
N ASP A 637 -18.99 -26.90 8.46
CA ASP A 637 -19.50 -26.70 7.11
C ASP A 637 -18.50 -27.20 6.07
N ASN A 638 -18.97 -27.44 4.85
CA ASN A 638 -18.12 -27.94 3.78
C ASN A 638 -17.01 -26.93 3.47
N GLY A 639 -15.75 -27.39 3.48
CA GLY A 639 -14.56 -26.56 3.27
C GLY A 639 -14.08 -25.76 4.48
N GLU A 640 -14.87 -25.72 5.56
CA GLU A 640 -14.50 -25.04 6.80
C GLU A 640 -13.36 -25.79 7.51
N GLY A 641 -12.57 -25.03 8.27
CA GLY A 641 -11.66 -25.58 9.26
C GLY A 641 -11.79 -24.87 10.61
N VAL A 642 -11.24 -25.51 11.63
CA VAL A 642 -11.18 -24.98 13.00
C VAL A 642 -9.78 -25.13 13.56
N PHE A 643 -9.40 -24.25 14.48
CA PHE A 643 -8.19 -24.40 15.30
C PHE A 643 -8.59 -24.71 16.75
N CYS A 644 -7.97 -25.73 17.35
CA CYS A 644 -8.33 -26.27 18.65
C CYS A 644 -7.12 -26.32 19.57
N GLU A 645 -7.15 -25.55 20.66
CA GLU A 645 -6.16 -25.59 21.73
C GLU A 645 -6.59 -26.60 22.80
N ILE A 646 -5.69 -27.50 23.19
CA ILE A 646 -5.94 -28.45 24.29
C ILE A 646 -5.64 -27.74 25.61
N ASN A 647 -6.67 -27.54 26.43
CA ASN A 647 -6.52 -26.90 27.73
C ASN A 647 -5.80 -27.83 28.72
N ALA A 648 -4.99 -27.25 29.61
CA ALA A 648 -4.18 -27.95 30.60
C ALA A 648 -5.00 -28.61 31.73
#